data_AF-A0A498P1M7-F1
#
_entry.id   AF-A0A498P1M7-F1
#
_cell.length_a   1.000
_cell.length_b   1.000
_cell.length_c   1.000
_cell.angle_alpha   90.00
_cell.angle_beta   90.00
_cell.angle_gamma   90.00
#
_symmetry.space_group_name_H-M   'P 1'
#
loop_
_entity.id
_entity.type
_entity.pdbx_description
1 polymer ?
#
loop_
_entity_poly.entity_id
_entity_poly.type
_entity_poly.pdbx_seq_one_letter_code
_entity_poly.pdbx_strand_id
1 'polypeptide(L)'
;MPYSAVRGEQLEIKAIIHNYTPKKQKVRVEFMETEDVCSSASKKGKYRTVVNVDKDSSISVSYVIIPMTLGNHMIEVKVSAYDSVHTDGVRKTLKVVVVLISLFLSLFQSEGVLISLQRENVELNPAKNGEEITQTVEQAISGDFMGRLIVQPSGCGEQNMIGMTLPVIATHYLDSTNQWEAVGIERRNEAIKHISTGYVAKVFAMANNLVTLDENVICSALKWLVLNKQLPDGSFKEDAAVLSTGMVGDVQGKNSDASLTAFVVIAMQEGREICAGSVGSLRESIRKAVSFLEGRLPQLTNPYAVAMTSYAMASENKLNIDILMRHSTQVEAGRSWTVPGQHHHSLEATAYAVLALVNGKDFDKAGEAVHWLARQQSHYGGYGTTQATIMVFQAVAEYRTQVKDRQNFNLEVELSVAGRSRPVKYTIKNDNRHLTRSDRMDINKDFNVTARGTGTATLSVMTLYYARPAEKKSDCTLFDLTVKMEKENEPKQRGAIETYKLTMEFYYKSNKNDATMTILDIGIPTGFTVDSRDLEELSTGKERYIQKFEMDKVLSERGSLILYLDKVLHTEKERIIFKMHKLQDVGLLQPAAVTIYEYYSPDARCTKFFHPEREDGALYRLCKGDLCQCAEENCSYQRKNHIEDDERFDKACEAGMDYVYKVTVVGMNLKKDSDIYEMKVDQVLKEGTDEDVEGNVRPFLSRPNCRIPLGLVKGKSYLIMGKSVDLPKLGGSLQYILGEQTWVEYWPTREESQMKEQRERYIGISDLQNKLLKEGCAT
;
A
#
# COMPACT_ATOMS: atom_id res chain seq x y z
N MET A 1 1.63 9.69 -2.49
CA MET A 1 0.17 9.47 -2.61
C MET A 1 -0.05 8.01 -2.97
N PRO A 2 -0.96 7.29 -2.31
CA PRO A 2 -1.38 5.97 -2.77
C PRO A 2 -2.07 6.06 -4.13
N TYR A 3 -2.11 4.96 -4.88
CA TYR A 3 -2.80 4.91 -6.18
C TYR A 3 -4.30 5.21 -6.03
N SER A 4 -4.92 4.66 -4.99
CA SER A 4 -6.30 4.93 -4.60
C SER A 4 -6.47 4.85 -3.09
N ALA A 5 -7.56 5.42 -2.58
CA ALA A 5 -7.96 5.42 -1.18
C ALA A 5 -9.37 4.85 -1.03
N VAL A 6 -9.66 4.15 0.07
CA VAL A 6 -11.04 3.72 0.37
C VAL A 6 -11.79 4.85 1.09
N ARG A 7 -13.04 5.10 0.68
CA ARG A 7 -13.89 6.10 1.34
C ARG A 7 -14.06 5.81 2.84
N GLY A 8 -13.80 6.82 3.67
CA GLY A 8 -13.95 6.75 5.12
C GLY A 8 -12.77 6.12 5.86
N GLU A 9 -11.76 5.64 5.15
CA GLU A 9 -10.52 5.09 5.69
C GLU A 9 -9.54 6.22 6.06
N GLN A 10 -8.84 6.07 7.19
CA GLN A 10 -7.81 7.01 7.59
C GLN A 10 -6.46 6.64 6.97
N LEU A 11 -5.84 7.62 6.31
CA LEU A 11 -4.64 7.43 5.52
C LEU A 11 -3.57 8.45 5.90
N GLU A 12 -2.30 8.03 5.83
CA GLU A 12 -1.16 8.92 5.92
C GLU A 12 -0.65 9.25 4.50
N ILE A 13 -0.46 10.53 4.22
CA ILE A 13 0.19 11.01 3.00
C ILE A 13 1.48 11.74 3.37
N LYS A 14 2.55 11.47 2.62
CA LYS A 14 3.89 12.02 2.86
C LYS A 14 4.25 13.01 1.72
N ALA A 15 4.58 14.24 2.06
CA ALA A 15 5.14 15.24 1.15
C ALA A 15 6.66 15.33 1.34
N ILE A 16 7.44 15.06 0.30
CA ILE A 16 8.91 15.04 0.37
C ILE A 16 9.45 16.35 -0.19
N ILE A 17 10.26 17.04 0.59
CA ILE A 17 10.86 18.33 0.26
C ILE A 17 12.37 18.11 0.15
N HIS A 18 12.92 18.40 -1.02
CA HIS A 18 14.34 18.25 -1.30
C HIS A 18 15.05 19.59 -1.20
N ASN A 19 16.17 19.65 -0.49
CA ASN A 19 17.06 20.81 -0.45
C ASN A 19 18.41 20.46 -1.08
N TYR A 20 18.54 20.75 -2.37
CA TYR A 20 19.80 20.63 -3.11
C TYR A 20 20.67 21.90 -3.02
N THR A 21 20.35 22.83 -2.12
CA THR A 21 21.17 24.02 -1.91
C THR A 21 22.29 23.73 -0.91
N PRO A 22 23.46 24.39 -1.03
CA PRO A 22 24.60 24.13 -0.14
C PRO A 22 24.39 24.66 1.30
N LYS A 23 23.21 25.17 1.63
CA LYS A 23 22.85 25.75 2.93
C LYS A 23 21.61 25.08 3.50
N LYS A 24 21.55 25.00 4.82
CA LYS A 24 20.33 24.61 5.54
C LYS A 24 19.23 25.64 5.25
N GLN A 25 18.05 25.18 4.89
CA GLN A 25 16.88 26.01 4.58
C GLN A 25 15.80 25.85 5.63
N LYS A 26 15.29 26.95 6.14
CA LYS A 26 14.05 26.95 6.94
C LYS A 26 12.87 27.14 6.00
N VAL A 27 11.98 26.15 5.92
CA VAL A 27 10.86 26.15 4.98
C VAL A 27 9.51 26.10 5.70
N ARG A 28 8.55 26.86 5.18
CA ARG A 28 7.14 26.79 5.56
C ARG A 28 6.43 25.90 4.55
N VAL A 29 5.71 24.90 5.07
CA VAL A 29 4.89 23.97 4.29
C VAL A 29 3.43 24.24 4.60
N GLU A 30 2.62 24.48 3.58
CA GLU A 30 1.18 24.72 3.67
C GLU A 30 0.44 23.57 3.00
N PHE A 31 -0.30 22.77 3.78
CA PHE A 31 -1.25 21.78 3.28
C PHE A 31 -2.58 22.48 3.04
N MET A 32 -3.08 22.47 1.81
CA MET A 32 -4.30 23.21 1.45
C MET A 32 -5.55 22.42 1.80
N GLU A 33 -6.62 23.13 2.15
CA GLU A 33 -7.94 22.52 2.32
C GLU A 33 -8.42 21.91 1.00
N THR A 34 -9.00 20.72 1.09
CA THR A 34 -9.65 20.03 -0.03
C THR A 34 -11.06 19.68 0.41
N GLU A 35 -12.05 20.07 -0.40
CA GLU A 35 -13.46 19.72 -0.16
C GLU A 35 -13.62 18.20 -0.08
N ASP A 36 -14.52 17.74 0.78
CA ASP A 36 -14.77 16.32 1.04
C ASP A 36 -13.56 15.47 1.50
N VAL A 37 -12.44 16.09 1.87
CA VAL A 37 -11.30 15.41 2.50
C VAL A 37 -11.08 15.97 3.89
N CYS A 38 -11.34 15.15 4.90
CA CYS A 38 -11.09 15.51 6.29
C CYS A 38 -9.59 15.51 6.56
N SER A 39 -9.07 16.63 7.03
CA SER A 39 -7.67 16.83 7.37
C SER A 39 -7.53 17.97 8.39
N SER A 40 -6.30 18.23 8.86
CA SER A 40 -6.03 19.39 9.72
C SER A 40 -6.21 20.74 9.02
N ALA A 41 -6.38 20.78 7.70
CA ALA A 41 -6.68 22.00 6.95
C ALA A 41 -8.18 22.25 6.77
N SER A 42 -9.04 21.26 7.06
CA SER A 42 -10.49 21.38 6.86
C SER A 42 -11.08 22.56 7.64
N LYS A 43 -11.90 23.35 6.97
CA LYS A 43 -12.55 24.60 7.41
C LYS A 43 -11.58 25.73 7.84
N LYS A 44 -10.27 25.54 7.68
CA LYS A 44 -9.22 26.53 7.98
C LYS A 44 -8.57 27.10 6.72
N GLY A 45 -8.92 26.60 5.53
CA GLY A 45 -8.29 26.92 4.26
C GLY A 45 -6.89 26.32 4.07
N LYS A 46 -6.07 26.27 5.12
CA LYS A 46 -4.74 25.64 5.10
C LYS A 46 -4.20 25.27 6.48
N TYR A 47 -3.37 24.25 6.51
CA TYR A 47 -2.59 23.83 7.68
C TYR A 47 -1.09 24.09 7.45
N ARG A 48 -0.47 24.85 8.36
CA ARG A 48 0.92 25.28 8.24
C ARG A 48 1.83 24.46 9.13
N THR A 49 3.01 24.14 8.61
CA THR A 49 4.10 23.59 9.41
C THR A 49 5.41 24.22 9.00
N VAL A 50 6.32 24.40 9.95
CA VAL A 50 7.67 24.91 9.68
C VAL A 50 8.65 23.79 9.95
N VAL A 51 9.53 23.52 9.00
CA VAL A 51 10.58 22.51 9.13
C VAL A 51 11.90 23.08 8.66
N ASN A 52 13.03 22.57 9.17
CA ASN A 52 14.32 22.89 8.58
C ASN A 52 14.78 21.71 7.71
N VAL A 53 15.47 22.02 6.63
CA VAL A 53 16.00 21.03 5.69
C VAL A 53 17.49 21.28 5.60
N ASP A 54 18.31 20.31 6.00
CA ASP A 54 19.77 20.40 5.92
C ASP A 54 20.25 20.52 4.46
N LYS A 55 21.54 20.86 4.29
CA LYS A 55 22.14 20.94 2.96
C LYS A 55 22.18 19.55 2.31
N ASP A 56 21.94 19.49 1.00
CA ASP A 56 21.97 18.26 0.20
C ASP A 56 21.17 17.09 0.81
N SER A 57 20.05 17.42 1.45
CA SER A 57 19.19 16.44 2.13
C SER A 57 17.72 16.66 1.78
N SER A 58 16.87 15.75 2.23
CA SER A 58 15.43 15.85 2.03
C SER A 58 14.69 15.61 3.35
N ILE A 59 13.43 16.04 3.40
CA ILE A 59 12.56 15.89 4.56
C ILE A 59 11.16 15.48 4.12
N SER A 60 10.58 14.52 4.82
CA SER A 60 9.19 14.10 4.65
C SER A 60 8.30 14.79 5.68
N VAL A 61 7.15 15.20 5.20
CA VAL A 61 6.13 15.93 5.92
C VAL A 61 4.84 15.11 5.79
N SER A 62 4.53 14.36 6.84
CA SER A 62 3.31 13.56 6.90
C SER A 62 2.08 14.41 7.19
N TYR A 63 0.96 14.05 6.57
CA TYR A 63 -0.39 14.54 6.87
C TYR A 63 -1.37 13.35 6.92
N VAL A 64 -2.24 13.35 7.93
CA VAL A 64 -3.33 12.37 8.04
C VAL A 64 -4.59 12.92 7.39
N ILE A 65 -5.22 12.13 6.53
CA ILE A 65 -6.44 12.49 5.81
C ILE A 65 -7.49 11.36 5.85
N ILE A 66 -8.76 11.72 5.76
CA ILE A 66 -9.88 10.79 5.53
C ILE A 66 -10.71 11.31 4.36
N PRO A 67 -10.77 10.59 3.22
CA PRO A 67 -11.63 10.97 2.12
C PRO A 67 -13.09 10.60 2.41
N MET A 68 -13.99 11.56 2.28
CA MET A 68 -15.39 11.43 2.70
C MET A 68 -16.32 11.06 1.54
N THR A 69 -16.01 11.46 0.31
CA THR A 69 -16.81 11.18 -0.90
C THR A 69 -16.00 10.45 -1.97
N LEU A 70 -16.71 9.74 -2.87
CA LEU A 70 -16.09 9.01 -3.98
C LEU A 70 -15.66 9.97 -5.08
N GLY A 71 -14.66 9.55 -5.88
CA GLY A 71 -14.19 10.33 -7.02
C GLY A 71 -12.77 10.85 -6.84
N ASN A 72 -12.43 11.87 -7.63
CA ASN A 72 -11.07 12.40 -7.72
C ASN A 72 -10.95 13.69 -6.91
N HIS A 73 -10.14 13.64 -5.87
CA HIS A 73 -9.91 14.77 -4.96
C HIS A 73 -8.53 15.37 -5.21
N MET A 74 -8.43 16.68 -5.33
CA MET A 74 -7.15 17.35 -5.65
C MET A 74 -6.42 17.78 -4.39
N ILE A 75 -5.44 17.00 -3.97
CA ILE A 75 -4.59 17.30 -2.81
C ILE A 75 -3.46 18.25 -3.22
N GLU A 76 -3.31 19.36 -2.51
CA GLU A 76 -2.32 20.41 -2.80
C GLU A 76 -1.45 20.72 -1.58
N VAL A 77 -0.13 20.78 -1.80
CA VAL A 77 0.87 21.17 -0.80
C VAL A 77 1.77 22.24 -1.39
N LYS A 78 1.97 23.34 -0.67
CA LYS A 78 2.87 24.44 -1.04
C LYS A 78 4.02 24.56 -0.09
N VAL A 79 5.19 24.92 -0.58
CA VAL A 79 6.40 25.13 0.21
C VAL A 79 6.99 26.49 -0.14
N SER A 80 7.41 27.23 0.88
CA SER A 80 8.11 28.51 0.72
C SER A 80 9.29 28.58 1.69
N ALA A 81 10.49 28.86 1.20
CA ALA A 81 11.64 29.12 2.05
C ALA A 81 11.53 30.50 2.73
N TYR A 82 12.01 30.63 3.97
CA TYR A 82 12.01 31.90 4.70
C TYR A 82 13.11 32.85 4.21
N ASP A 83 14.33 32.32 4.04
CA ASP A 83 15.52 33.12 3.77
C ASP A 83 15.86 33.19 2.26
N SER A 84 14.94 32.76 1.39
CA SER A 84 15.12 32.81 -0.06
C SER A 84 13.78 32.93 -0.79
N VAL A 85 13.83 33.31 -2.08
CA VAL A 85 12.65 33.50 -2.93
C VAL A 85 12.10 32.18 -3.49
N HIS A 86 12.66 31.04 -3.07
CA HIS A 86 12.27 29.73 -3.59
C HIS A 86 10.90 29.33 -3.02
N THR A 87 9.97 29.08 -3.93
CA THR A 87 8.65 28.53 -3.63
C THR A 87 8.36 27.40 -4.59
N ASP A 88 7.65 26.39 -4.11
CA ASP A 88 7.23 25.23 -4.90
C ASP A 88 5.82 24.80 -4.46
N GLY A 89 5.12 24.09 -5.31
CA GLY A 89 3.77 23.60 -5.04
C GLY A 89 3.45 22.37 -5.85
N VAL A 90 2.98 21.33 -5.17
CA VAL A 90 2.59 20.07 -5.81
C VAL A 90 1.10 19.88 -5.60
N ARG A 91 0.40 19.62 -6.71
CA ARG A 91 -1.02 19.25 -6.72
C ARG A 91 -1.17 17.89 -7.38
N LYS A 92 -1.75 16.93 -6.66
CA LYS A 92 -1.96 15.56 -7.14
C LYS A 92 -3.37 15.09 -6.85
N THR A 93 -3.91 14.30 -7.77
CA THR A 93 -5.23 13.70 -7.62
C THR A 93 -5.16 12.46 -6.73
N LEU A 94 -6.02 12.39 -5.73
CA LEU A 94 -6.32 11.21 -4.94
C LEU A 94 -7.63 10.60 -5.46
N LYS A 95 -7.54 9.38 -5.99
CA LYS A 95 -8.71 8.62 -6.45
C LYS A 95 -9.32 7.87 -5.27
N VAL A 96 -10.56 8.21 -4.92
CA VAL A 96 -11.29 7.59 -3.80
C VAL A 96 -12.31 6.61 -4.36
N VAL A 97 -12.21 5.38 -3.90
CA VAL A 97 -13.00 4.24 -4.36
C VAL A 97 -13.70 3.57 -3.18
N VAL A 98 -14.67 2.72 -3.47
CA VAL A 98 -15.08 1.67 -2.53
C VAL A 98 -14.27 0.40 -2.82
N VAL A 99 -14.22 -0.54 -1.87
CA VAL A 99 -13.42 -1.78 -2.00
C VAL A 99 -13.73 -2.48 -3.33
N LEU A 100 -12.69 -2.68 -4.13
CA LEU A 100 -12.75 -3.27 -5.46
C LEU A 100 -12.65 -4.79 -5.31
N ILE A 101 -13.64 -5.53 -5.83
CA ILE A 101 -13.56 -7.00 -5.94
C ILE A 101 -13.48 -7.31 -7.43
N SER A 102 -12.31 -7.76 -7.87
CA SER A 102 -12.10 -8.27 -9.22
C SER A 102 -12.44 -9.76 -9.27
N LEU A 103 -13.46 -10.13 -10.03
CA LEU A 103 -13.77 -11.53 -10.33
C LEU A 103 -13.11 -11.91 -11.66
N PHE A 104 -12.23 -12.91 -11.65
CA PHE A 104 -11.59 -13.44 -12.86
C PHE A 104 -12.38 -14.64 -13.39
N LEU A 105 -12.87 -14.56 -14.61
CA LEU A 105 -13.46 -15.69 -15.35
C LEU A 105 -12.64 -15.90 -16.63
N SER A 106 -11.85 -16.97 -16.68
CA SER A 106 -11.22 -17.41 -17.94
C SER A 106 -12.17 -18.35 -18.67
N LEU A 107 -12.57 -18.00 -19.90
CA LEU A 107 -13.37 -18.86 -20.76
C LEU A 107 -12.65 -19.02 -22.11
N PHE A 108 -12.68 -20.25 -22.64
CA PHE A 108 -12.28 -20.73 -23.98
C PHE A 108 -10.84 -21.25 -24.25
N GLN A 109 -10.81 -22.43 -24.88
CA GLN A 109 -9.71 -23.00 -25.68
C GLN A 109 -10.36 -23.88 -26.78
N SER A 110 -10.01 -23.72 -28.06
CA SER A 110 -10.43 -24.66 -29.11
C SER A 110 -9.20 -25.21 -29.84
N GLU A 111 -8.99 -26.53 -29.75
CA GLU A 111 -8.07 -27.26 -30.62
C GLU A 111 -8.74 -27.51 -31.98
N GLY A 112 -7.99 -27.29 -33.06
CA GLY A 112 -8.54 -27.22 -34.41
C GLY A 112 -8.97 -28.57 -34.99
N VAL A 113 -10.25 -28.70 -35.32
CA VAL A 113 -10.79 -29.36 -36.53
C VAL A 113 -12.11 -28.64 -36.88
N LEU A 114 -12.44 -28.53 -38.17
CA LEU A 114 -13.72 -28.04 -38.71
C LEU A 114 -14.92 -28.69 -38.00
N ILE A 115 -15.44 -28.04 -36.96
CA ILE A 115 -16.71 -28.39 -36.33
C ILE A 115 -17.51 -27.09 -36.20
N SER A 116 -18.72 -27.08 -36.75
CA SER A 116 -19.67 -25.99 -36.57
C SER A 116 -19.94 -25.80 -35.07
N LEU A 117 -19.39 -24.74 -34.48
CA LEU A 117 -19.58 -24.42 -33.07
C LEU A 117 -21.03 -24.01 -32.77
N GLN A 118 -21.62 -24.64 -31.76
CA GLN A 118 -22.90 -24.24 -31.15
C GLN A 118 -22.79 -22.81 -30.58
N ARG A 119 -23.84 -22.02 -30.78
CA ARG A 119 -24.08 -20.75 -30.08
C ARG A 119 -24.11 -21.02 -28.57
N GLU A 120 -23.22 -20.42 -27.81
CA GLU A 120 -23.41 -20.24 -26.36
C GLU A 120 -23.50 -18.74 -26.05
N ASN A 121 -24.64 -18.35 -25.47
CA ASN A 121 -24.86 -17.03 -24.90
C ASN A 121 -24.20 -17.00 -23.52
N VAL A 122 -23.30 -16.06 -23.28
CA VAL A 122 -22.70 -15.82 -21.96
C VAL A 122 -23.54 -14.74 -21.25
N GLU A 123 -24.47 -15.14 -20.40
CA GLU A 123 -25.20 -14.21 -19.52
C GLU A 123 -24.36 -13.89 -18.28
N LEU A 124 -23.97 -12.62 -18.13
CA LEU A 124 -23.34 -12.09 -16.91
C LEU A 124 -24.40 -11.31 -16.13
N ASN A 125 -24.68 -11.74 -14.89
CA ASN A 125 -25.63 -11.07 -13.98
C ASN A 125 -24.89 -10.37 -12.82
N PRO A 126 -24.60 -9.06 -12.88
CA PRO A 126 -24.19 -8.27 -11.73
C PRO A 126 -25.32 -7.36 -11.24
N ALA A 127 -25.53 -7.34 -9.91
CA ALA A 127 -26.49 -6.47 -9.25
C ALA A 127 -26.19 -4.98 -9.50
N LYS A 128 -27.28 -4.21 -9.67
CA LYS A 128 -27.34 -2.82 -10.13
C LYS A 128 -26.51 -1.83 -9.30
N ASN A 129 -25.87 -0.91 -10.02
CA ASN A 129 -25.26 0.38 -9.63
C ASN A 129 -23.76 0.35 -9.28
N GLY A 130 -22.92 0.70 -10.25
CA GLY A 130 -21.51 1.05 -10.07
C GLY A 130 -21.02 1.93 -11.21
N GLU A 131 -20.33 3.03 -10.89
CA GLU A 131 -19.75 4.01 -11.82
C GLU A 131 -18.33 3.57 -12.23
N GLU A 132 -17.90 3.84 -13.45
CA GLU A 132 -16.69 3.22 -14.04
C GLU A 132 -15.39 3.98 -13.73
N ILE A 133 -14.32 3.24 -13.40
CA ILE A 133 -12.95 3.72 -13.63
C ILE A 133 -12.08 2.60 -14.19
N THR A 134 -11.55 2.83 -15.39
CA THR A 134 -10.73 1.91 -16.18
C THR A 134 -9.30 1.78 -15.68
N GLN A 135 -8.88 0.55 -15.36
CA GLN A 135 -7.49 0.14 -15.47
C GLN A 135 -7.46 -1.26 -16.11
N THR A 136 -6.83 -1.35 -17.28
CA THR A 136 -6.64 -2.60 -18.03
C THR A 136 -5.47 -3.36 -17.41
N VAL A 137 -5.70 -4.56 -16.87
CA VAL A 137 -4.64 -5.51 -16.56
C VAL A 137 -4.18 -6.10 -17.89
N GLU A 138 -3.04 -5.62 -18.37
CA GLU A 138 -2.38 -6.19 -19.54
C GLU A 138 -1.89 -7.61 -19.20
N GLN A 139 -2.08 -8.55 -20.12
CA GLN A 139 -1.60 -9.91 -19.96
C GLN A 139 -0.07 -9.97 -19.80
N ALA A 140 0.34 -11.05 -19.12
CA ALA A 140 1.44 -11.16 -18.18
C ALA A 140 2.88 -10.83 -18.61
N ILE A 141 3.17 -10.73 -19.91
CA ILE A 141 4.55 -10.68 -20.42
C ILE A 141 4.56 -9.88 -21.73
N SER A 142 4.09 -8.63 -21.67
CA SER A 142 4.18 -7.66 -22.78
C SER A 142 5.50 -6.89 -22.72
N GLY A 143 5.90 -6.29 -23.84
CA GLY A 143 7.02 -5.34 -23.87
C GLY A 143 6.85 -4.23 -22.82
N ASP A 144 5.68 -3.55 -22.77
CA ASP A 144 5.39 -2.48 -21.82
C ASP A 144 5.58 -2.92 -20.36
N PHE A 145 5.08 -4.10 -20.00
CA PHE A 145 5.25 -4.65 -18.67
C PHE A 145 6.72 -4.91 -18.33
N MET A 146 7.48 -5.53 -19.24
CA MET A 146 8.91 -5.77 -19.05
C MET A 146 9.70 -4.47 -18.89
N GLY A 147 9.26 -3.40 -19.56
CA GLY A 147 9.80 -2.06 -19.34
C GLY A 147 9.67 -1.56 -17.90
N ARG A 148 8.69 -2.03 -17.12
CA ARG A 148 8.50 -1.62 -15.70
C ARG A 148 9.47 -2.32 -14.75
N LEU A 149 10.07 -3.43 -15.17
CA LEU A 149 11.06 -4.18 -14.41
C LEU A 149 12.48 -3.60 -14.55
N ILE A 150 12.67 -2.59 -15.40
CA ILE A 150 13.93 -1.85 -15.53
C ILE A 150 14.01 -0.86 -14.36
N VAL A 151 14.58 -1.31 -13.25
CA VAL A 151 14.75 -0.53 -12.01
C VAL A 151 16.21 -0.51 -11.57
N GLN A 152 16.61 0.55 -10.88
CA GLN A 152 17.97 0.66 -10.35
C GLN A 152 18.13 -0.22 -9.10
N PRO A 153 19.12 -1.13 -9.04
CA PRO A 153 19.40 -1.91 -7.84
C PRO A 153 19.90 -1.03 -6.68
N SER A 154 19.47 -1.35 -5.46
CA SER A 154 19.90 -0.67 -4.22
C SER A 154 19.76 -1.60 -3.00
N GLY A 155 20.33 -1.21 -1.85
CA GLY A 155 20.23 -1.94 -0.58
C GLY A 155 21.47 -2.77 -0.21
N CYS A 156 21.32 -3.71 0.72
CA CYS A 156 22.38 -4.65 1.10
C CYS A 156 22.69 -5.64 -0.05
N GLY A 157 23.74 -6.47 0.06
CA GLY A 157 24.17 -7.36 -1.03
C GLY A 157 23.05 -8.22 -1.64
N GLU A 158 22.14 -8.71 -0.80
CA GLU A 158 20.97 -9.50 -1.22
C GLU A 158 19.87 -8.65 -1.87
N GLN A 159 19.58 -7.46 -1.33
CA GLN A 159 18.60 -6.52 -1.89
C GLN A 159 19.07 -5.92 -3.23
N ASN A 160 20.37 -5.64 -3.33
CA ASN A 160 21.03 -5.19 -4.54
C ASN A 160 20.92 -6.24 -5.65
N MET A 161 21.05 -7.52 -5.31
CA MET A 161 20.85 -8.64 -6.23
C MET A 161 19.41 -8.77 -6.72
N ILE A 162 18.44 -8.58 -5.83
CA ILE A 162 17.03 -8.54 -6.18
C ILE A 162 16.77 -7.43 -7.21
N GLY A 163 17.22 -6.21 -6.92
CA GLY A 163 17.03 -5.06 -7.80
C GLY A 163 17.75 -5.20 -9.14
N MET A 164 18.83 -6.01 -9.21
CA MET A 164 19.60 -6.25 -10.42
C MET A 164 18.97 -7.33 -11.30
N THR A 165 18.34 -8.35 -10.69
CA THR A 165 17.83 -9.49 -11.47
C THR A 165 16.65 -9.09 -12.37
N LEU A 166 15.80 -8.16 -11.92
CA LEU A 166 14.67 -7.65 -12.67
C LEU A 166 15.06 -6.99 -14.01
N PRO A 167 15.98 -6.00 -14.06
CA PRO A 167 16.41 -5.42 -15.32
C PRO A 167 17.17 -6.41 -16.21
N VAL A 168 17.92 -7.39 -15.66
CA VAL A 168 18.61 -8.42 -16.47
C VAL A 168 17.59 -9.26 -17.26
N ILE A 169 16.58 -9.80 -16.58
CA ILE A 169 15.57 -10.67 -17.21
C ILE A 169 14.72 -9.89 -18.20
N ALA A 170 14.32 -8.67 -17.83
CA ALA A 170 13.58 -7.79 -18.72
C ALA A 170 14.35 -7.49 -20.01
N THR A 171 15.64 -7.16 -19.87
CA THR A 171 16.52 -6.89 -21.02
C THR A 171 16.68 -8.13 -21.89
N HIS A 172 16.94 -9.29 -21.28
CA HIS A 172 17.07 -10.57 -21.99
C HIS A 172 15.80 -10.93 -22.76
N TYR A 173 14.61 -10.77 -22.15
CA TYR A 173 13.33 -11.02 -22.81
C TYR A 173 13.06 -10.03 -23.95
N LEU A 174 13.28 -8.73 -23.74
CA LEU A 174 13.04 -7.70 -24.73
C LEU A 174 13.99 -7.82 -25.92
N ASP A 175 15.27 -8.12 -25.68
CA ASP A 175 16.26 -8.44 -26.72
C ASP A 175 15.84 -9.70 -27.48
N SER A 176 15.52 -10.78 -26.76
CA SER A 176 15.18 -12.05 -27.38
C SER A 176 13.86 -12.03 -28.15
N THR A 177 12.91 -11.16 -27.79
CA THR A 177 11.59 -11.06 -28.45
C THR A 177 11.44 -9.87 -29.39
N ASN A 178 12.47 -9.02 -29.54
CA ASN A 178 12.44 -7.78 -30.34
C ASN A 178 11.30 -6.82 -29.94
N GLN A 179 11.07 -6.62 -28.64
CA GLN A 179 9.94 -5.83 -28.11
C GLN A 179 10.33 -4.44 -27.56
N TRP A 180 11.53 -3.94 -27.86
CA TRP A 180 11.99 -2.62 -27.37
C TRP A 180 11.17 -1.44 -27.89
N GLU A 181 10.51 -1.57 -29.03
CA GLU A 181 9.64 -0.50 -29.58
C GLU A 181 8.50 -0.14 -28.63
N ALA A 182 7.93 -1.13 -27.93
CA ALA A 182 6.85 -0.92 -26.96
C ALA A 182 7.33 -0.22 -25.68
N VAL A 183 8.64 -0.26 -25.37
CA VAL A 183 9.24 0.26 -24.13
C VAL A 183 9.95 1.60 -24.35
N GLY A 184 10.42 1.84 -25.57
CA GLY A 184 11.35 2.91 -25.92
C GLY A 184 12.78 2.37 -26.04
N ILE A 185 13.35 2.45 -27.25
CA ILE A 185 14.68 1.91 -27.59
C ILE A 185 15.79 2.50 -26.69
N GLU A 186 15.65 3.77 -26.30
CA GLU A 186 16.56 4.49 -25.39
C GLU A 186 16.72 3.80 -24.01
N ARG A 187 15.66 3.14 -23.53
CA ARG A 187 15.64 2.48 -22.21
C ARG A 187 16.52 1.23 -22.13
N ARG A 188 16.94 0.69 -23.28
CA ARG A 188 17.90 -0.42 -23.32
C ARG A 188 19.24 -0.02 -22.69
N ASN A 189 19.72 1.21 -22.95
CA ASN A 189 20.97 1.71 -22.39
C ASN A 189 20.86 1.96 -20.87
N GLU A 190 19.69 2.44 -20.43
CA GLU A 190 19.38 2.59 -19.00
C GLU A 190 19.41 1.24 -18.28
N ALA A 191 18.81 0.21 -18.86
CA ALA A 191 18.82 -1.14 -18.30
C ALA A 191 20.24 -1.68 -18.17
N ILE A 192 21.08 -1.56 -19.20
CA ILE A 192 22.49 -1.97 -19.18
C ILE A 192 23.26 -1.24 -18.06
N LYS A 193 23.00 0.06 -17.87
CA LYS A 193 23.61 0.84 -16.78
C LYS A 193 23.19 0.33 -15.40
N HIS A 194 21.91 0.04 -15.20
CA HIS A 194 21.39 -0.51 -13.94
C HIS A 194 21.97 -1.90 -13.65
N ILE A 195 22.07 -2.77 -14.66
CA ILE A 195 22.70 -4.09 -14.56
C ILE A 195 24.16 -3.97 -14.12
N SER A 196 24.91 -3.03 -14.72
CA SER A 196 26.33 -2.81 -14.40
C SER A 196 26.57 -2.37 -12.94
N THR A 197 25.54 -1.87 -12.25
CA THR A 197 25.65 -1.34 -10.88
C THR A 197 25.39 -2.42 -9.81
N GLY A 198 24.67 -3.50 -10.16
CA GLY A 198 24.38 -4.61 -9.25
C GLY A 198 25.51 -5.65 -9.23
N TYR A 199 25.95 -6.08 -8.05
CA TYR A 199 27.11 -6.97 -7.89
C TYR A 199 26.70 -8.28 -7.22
N VAL A 200 26.86 -9.44 -7.90
CA VAL A 200 27.14 -10.82 -7.39
C VAL A 200 26.93 -11.93 -8.47
N ALA A 201 27.60 -13.08 -8.28
CA ALA A 201 27.96 -14.12 -9.26
C ALA A 201 26.86 -14.85 -10.08
N LYS A 202 25.65 -15.13 -9.55
CA LYS A 202 24.61 -15.87 -10.33
C LYS A 202 24.04 -15.00 -11.45
N VAL A 203 23.66 -13.77 -11.12
CA VAL A 203 23.14 -12.80 -12.10
C VAL A 203 24.24 -12.40 -13.08
N PHE A 204 25.50 -12.41 -12.67
CA PHE A 204 26.65 -12.18 -13.54
C PHE A 204 26.84 -13.23 -14.64
N ALA A 205 26.55 -14.52 -14.40
CA ALA A 205 26.63 -15.52 -15.47
C ALA A 205 25.61 -15.24 -16.60
N MET A 206 24.38 -14.85 -16.25
CA MET A 206 23.35 -14.45 -17.22
C MET A 206 23.64 -13.09 -17.87
N ALA A 207 24.20 -12.14 -17.11
CA ALA A 207 24.48 -10.77 -17.56
C ALA A 207 25.78 -10.64 -18.38
N ASN A 208 26.63 -11.69 -18.46
CA ASN A 208 27.89 -11.65 -19.21
C ASN A 208 27.68 -11.35 -20.72
N ASN A 209 26.54 -11.76 -21.28
CA ASN A 209 26.17 -11.45 -22.67
C ASN A 209 25.68 -9.99 -22.85
N LEU A 210 25.45 -9.26 -21.76
CA LEU A 210 24.90 -7.90 -21.74
C LEU A 210 25.91 -6.84 -21.28
N VAL A 211 26.86 -7.21 -20.39
CA VAL A 211 27.86 -6.31 -19.79
C VAL A 211 29.21 -7.02 -19.70
N THR A 212 30.33 -6.30 -19.89
CA THR A 212 31.67 -6.83 -19.65
C THR A 212 31.92 -7.01 -18.16
N LEU A 213 32.12 -8.25 -17.71
CA LEU A 213 32.33 -8.60 -16.30
C LEU A 213 33.75 -9.13 -16.06
N ASP A 214 34.29 -8.90 -14.86
CA ASP A 214 35.57 -9.49 -14.45
C ASP A 214 35.38 -10.98 -14.13
N GLU A 215 35.88 -11.83 -15.03
CA GLU A 215 35.84 -13.29 -14.92
C GLU A 215 36.36 -13.81 -13.57
N ASN A 216 37.32 -13.10 -12.96
CA ASN A 216 37.91 -13.52 -11.68
C ASN A 216 36.90 -13.53 -10.53
N VAL A 217 35.90 -12.63 -10.55
CA VAL A 217 34.87 -12.54 -9.50
C VAL A 217 33.95 -13.75 -9.52
N ILE A 218 33.49 -14.15 -10.71
CA ILE A 218 32.61 -15.32 -10.89
C ILE A 218 33.40 -16.60 -10.57
N CYS A 219 34.60 -16.72 -11.12
CA CYS A 219 35.38 -17.95 -10.99
C CYS A 219 35.95 -18.17 -9.59
N SER A 220 36.29 -17.11 -8.86
CA SER A 220 36.69 -17.23 -7.44
C SER A 220 35.53 -17.69 -6.55
N ALA A 221 34.31 -17.20 -6.79
CA ALA A 221 33.11 -17.65 -6.06
C ALA A 221 32.79 -19.13 -6.34
N LEU A 222 32.80 -19.54 -7.61
CA LEU A 222 32.61 -20.96 -7.97
C LEU A 222 33.70 -21.84 -7.38
N LYS A 223 34.97 -21.41 -7.44
CA LYS A 223 36.09 -22.11 -6.82
C LYS A 223 35.90 -22.26 -5.31
N TRP A 224 35.40 -21.23 -4.63
CA TRP A 224 35.14 -21.29 -3.19
C TRP A 224 34.04 -22.30 -2.84
N LEU A 225 32.94 -22.32 -3.61
CA LEU A 225 31.87 -23.31 -3.43
C LEU A 225 32.37 -24.74 -3.57
N VAL A 226 33.15 -25.01 -4.62
CA VAL A 226 33.75 -26.34 -4.86
C VAL A 226 34.66 -26.76 -3.72
N LEU A 227 35.49 -25.85 -3.20
CA LEU A 227 36.50 -26.20 -2.20
C LEU A 227 35.98 -26.26 -0.75
N ASN A 228 34.96 -25.47 -0.42
CA ASN A 228 34.56 -25.27 0.98
C ASN A 228 33.14 -25.78 1.30
N LYS A 229 32.29 -26.00 0.29
CA LYS A 229 30.86 -26.30 0.49
C LYS A 229 30.40 -27.60 -0.13
N GLN A 230 31.18 -28.22 -1.01
CA GLN A 230 30.87 -29.53 -1.56
C GLN A 230 31.36 -30.65 -0.64
N LEU A 231 30.49 -31.60 -0.32
CA LEU A 231 30.80 -32.80 0.44
C LEU A 231 31.41 -33.89 -0.45
N PRO A 232 32.08 -34.91 0.13
CA PRO A 232 32.72 -35.99 -0.64
C PRO A 232 31.75 -36.80 -1.52
N ASP A 233 30.48 -36.87 -1.13
CA ASP A 233 29.42 -37.54 -1.89
C ASP A 233 28.88 -36.71 -3.07
N GLY A 234 29.34 -35.46 -3.21
CA GLY A 234 28.95 -34.53 -4.27
C GLY A 234 27.84 -33.55 -3.88
N SER A 235 27.19 -33.74 -2.72
CA SER A 235 26.15 -32.83 -2.23
C SER A 235 26.73 -31.52 -1.70
N PHE A 236 25.92 -30.46 -1.65
CA PHE A 236 26.32 -29.18 -1.06
C PHE A 236 25.61 -28.95 0.27
N LYS A 237 26.35 -28.37 1.22
CA LYS A 237 25.83 -28.03 2.54
C LYS A 237 25.95 -26.53 2.80
N GLU A 238 24.87 -25.94 3.33
CA GLU A 238 24.88 -24.60 3.88
C GLU A 238 25.10 -24.66 5.40
N ASP A 239 26.03 -23.85 5.90
CA ASP A 239 26.38 -23.79 7.33
C ASP A 239 25.90 -22.49 7.99
N ALA A 240 25.44 -21.51 7.21
CA ALA A 240 24.90 -20.24 7.69
C ALA A 240 23.39 -20.13 7.45
N ALA A 241 22.66 -19.56 8.41
CA ALA A 241 21.24 -19.26 8.23
C ALA A 241 21.08 -18.17 7.17
N VAL A 242 20.25 -18.44 6.15
CA VAL A 242 19.89 -17.45 5.12
C VAL A 242 18.96 -16.43 5.76
N LEU A 243 19.29 -15.14 5.65
CA LEU A 243 18.56 -14.04 6.30
C LEU A 243 17.16 -13.82 5.71
N SER A 244 16.91 -14.32 4.49
CA SER A 244 15.61 -14.23 3.82
C SER A 244 15.23 -15.51 3.09
N THR A 245 14.15 -16.13 3.53
CA THR A 245 13.61 -17.35 2.92
C THR A 245 12.90 -17.09 1.59
N GLY A 246 12.44 -15.86 1.34
CA GLY A 246 11.82 -15.45 0.08
C GLY A 246 12.77 -15.44 -1.13
N MET A 247 14.08 -15.49 -0.89
CA MET A 247 15.13 -15.54 -1.92
C MET A 247 15.68 -16.94 -2.21
N VAL A 248 15.38 -17.93 -1.38
CA VAL A 248 15.82 -19.31 -1.57
C VAL A 248 14.67 -20.24 -1.99
N GLY A 249 13.41 -19.78 -1.92
CA GLY A 249 12.26 -20.62 -2.22
C GLY A 249 12.16 -21.81 -1.26
N ASP A 250 11.66 -22.95 -1.73
CA ASP A 250 11.54 -24.18 -0.92
C ASP A 250 12.86 -25.01 -0.86
N VAL A 251 14.01 -24.38 -1.11
CA VAL A 251 15.32 -25.07 -1.15
C VAL A 251 15.69 -25.71 0.19
N GLN A 252 15.22 -25.15 1.32
CA GLN A 252 15.40 -25.71 2.66
C GLN A 252 14.22 -26.60 3.12
N GLY A 253 13.25 -26.85 2.24
CA GLY A 253 12.07 -27.65 2.52
C GLY A 253 12.36 -29.15 2.64
N LYS A 254 11.33 -29.98 2.47
CA LYS A 254 11.54 -31.43 2.39
C LYS A 254 12.43 -31.77 1.20
N ASN A 255 13.39 -32.66 1.41
CA ASN A 255 14.46 -33.00 0.46
C ASN A 255 15.48 -31.86 0.20
N SER A 256 15.81 -31.08 1.23
CA SER A 256 16.74 -29.95 1.18
C SER A 256 18.15 -30.30 0.67
N ASP A 257 18.62 -31.52 0.94
CA ASP A 257 19.85 -32.08 0.42
C ASP A 257 19.90 -32.04 -1.12
N ALA A 258 18.79 -32.43 -1.76
CA ALA A 258 18.67 -32.47 -3.20
C ALA A 258 18.43 -31.08 -3.80
N SER A 259 17.51 -30.28 -3.24
CA SER A 259 17.20 -28.95 -3.77
C SER A 259 18.36 -27.97 -3.63
N LEU A 260 19.12 -27.98 -2.52
CA LEU A 260 20.30 -27.12 -2.38
C LEU A 260 21.40 -27.52 -3.35
N THR A 261 21.66 -28.82 -3.46
CA THR A 261 22.64 -29.34 -4.42
C THR A 261 22.24 -28.99 -5.85
N ALA A 262 20.97 -29.16 -6.23
CA ALA A 262 20.47 -28.78 -7.56
C ALA A 262 20.62 -27.28 -7.82
N PHE A 263 20.26 -26.42 -6.86
CA PHE A 263 20.38 -24.98 -6.99
C PHE A 263 21.83 -24.52 -7.25
N VAL A 264 22.79 -25.06 -6.50
CA VAL A 264 24.21 -24.75 -6.67
C VAL A 264 24.74 -25.27 -8.01
N VAL A 265 24.36 -26.49 -8.39
CA VAL A 265 24.77 -27.10 -9.66
C VAL A 265 24.24 -26.33 -10.87
N ILE A 266 23.00 -25.85 -10.84
CA ILE A 266 22.44 -25.00 -11.91
C ILE A 266 23.31 -23.76 -12.09
N ALA A 267 23.68 -23.08 -11.00
CA ALA A 267 24.56 -21.91 -11.06
C ALA A 267 25.97 -22.26 -11.60
N MET A 268 26.52 -23.42 -11.22
CA MET A 268 27.80 -23.91 -11.76
C MET A 268 27.72 -24.25 -13.25
N GLN A 269 26.60 -24.79 -13.72
CA GLN A 269 26.34 -25.10 -15.13
C GLN A 269 26.23 -23.84 -15.98
N GLU A 270 25.52 -22.81 -15.49
CA GLU A 270 25.41 -21.50 -16.15
C GLU A 270 26.77 -20.78 -16.21
N GLY A 271 27.61 -20.91 -15.18
CA GLY A 271 28.96 -20.35 -15.14
C GLY A 271 30.05 -21.20 -15.81
N ARG A 272 29.72 -22.39 -16.36
CA ARG A 272 30.69 -23.35 -16.89
C ARG A 272 31.52 -22.78 -18.02
N GLU A 273 30.87 -22.16 -19.00
CA GLU A 273 31.56 -21.64 -20.20
C GLU A 273 32.52 -20.50 -19.85
N ILE A 274 32.20 -19.73 -18.81
CA ILE A 274 33.01 -18.60 -18.34
C ILE A 274 34.23 -19.09 -17.56
N CYS A 275 34.04 -20.08 -16.67
CA CYS A 275 35.07 -20.49 -15.70
C CYS A 275 35.81 -21.78 -16.03
N ALA A 276 35.56 -22.38 -17.20
CA ALA A 276 36.19 -23.63 -17.63
C ALA A 276 37.74 -23.56 -17.63
N GLY A 277 38.32 -22.41 -18.01
CA GLY A 277 39.77 -22.19 -18.02
C GLY A 277 40.38 -21.89 -16.64
N SER A 278 39.62 -21.23 -15.77
CA SER A 278 40.11 -20.71 -14.48
C SER A 278 39.91 -21.68 -13.31
N VAL A 279 38.93 -22.58 -13.41
CA VAL A 279 38.58 -23.54 -12.34
C VAL A 279 38.59 -24.96 -12.89
N GLY A 280 39.78 -25.57 -12.97
CA GLY A 280 39.94 -26.94 -13.51
C GLY A 280 39.16 -28.03 -12.76
N SER A 281 38.79 -27.81 -11.50
CA SER A 281 37.97 -28.74 -10.69
C SER A 281 36.46 -28.62 -10.93
N LEU A 282 35.99 -27.58 -11.65
CA LEU A 282 34.56 -27.28 -11.80
C LEU A 282 33.81 -28.41 -12.51
N ARG A 283 34.37 -28.95 -13.59
CA ARG A 283 33.74 -30.03 -14.36
C ARG A 283 33.55 -31.31 -13.54
N GLU A 284 34.55 -31.67 -12.74
CA GLU A 284 34.47 -32.85 -11.87
C GLU A 284 33.51 -32.62 -10.70
N SER A 285 33.48 -31.41 -10.14
CA SER A 285 32.53 -31.01 -9.11
C SER A 285 31.07 -31.12 -9.59
N ILE A 286 30.76 -30.59 -10.78
CA ILE A 286 29.45 -30.72 -11.43
C ILE A 286 29.10 -32.19 -11.62
N ARG A 287 30.03 -33.00 -12.15
CA ARG A 287 29.81 -34.43 -12.39
C ARG A 287 29.45 -35.19 -11.10
N LYS A 288 30.14 -34.93 -9.99
CA LYS A 288 29.86 -35.56 -8.68
C LYS A 288 28.47 -35.18 -8.17
N ALA A 289 28.14 -33.89 -8.21
CA ALA A 289 26.84 -33.40 -7.76
C ALA A 289 25.69 -33.95 -8.62
N VAL A 290 25.86 -34.01 -9.94
CA VAL A 290 24.89 -34.64 -10.86
C VAL A 290 24.72 -36.13 -10.55
N SER A 291 25.81 -36.86 -10.24
CA SER A 291 25.73 -38.27 -9.84
C SER A 291 24.96 -38.47 -8.52
N PHE A 292 25.14 -37.57 -7.56
CA PHE A 292 24.38 -37.57 -6.31
C PHE A 292 22.88 -37.34 -6.56
N LEU A 293 22.55 -36.32 -7.35
CA LEU A 293 21.18 -35.98 -7.71
C LEU A 293 20.48 -37.11 -8.48
N GLU A 294 21.20 -37.77 -9.39
CA GLU A 294 20.70 -38.92 -10.15
C GLU A 294 20.28 -40.09 -9.24
N GLY A 295 21.08 -40.38 -8.21
CA GLY A 295 20.74 -41.41 -7.21
C GLY A 295 19.59 -41.01 -6.29
N ARG A 296 19.43 -39.70 -6.02
CA ARG A 296 18.41 -39.19 -5.10
C ARG A 296 17.04 -38.97 -5.75
N LEU A 297 17.01 -38.66 -7.05
CA LEU A 297 15.81 -38.28 -7.81
C LEU A 297 14.61 -39.23 -7.64
N PRO A 298 14.75 -40.58 -7.67
CA PRO A 298 13.61 -41.49 -7.50
C PRO A 298 12.98 -41.49 -6.11
N GLN A 299 13.70 -40.99 -5.10
CA GLN A 299 13.27 -40.97 -3.70
C GLN A 299 12.70 -39.62 -3.27
N LEU A 300 12.65 -38.64 -4.18
CA LEU A 300 12.12 -37.32 -3.91
C LEU A 300 10.60 -37.36 -3.81
N THR A 301 10.06 -36.67 -2.81
CA THR A 301 8.62 -36.60 -2.57
C THR A 301 8.08 -35.20 -2.81
N ASN A 302 8.91 -34.18 -2.62
CA ASN A 302 8.57 -32.79 -2.82
C ASN A 302 8.58 -32.42 -4.32
N PRO A 303 7.45 -32.00 -4.93
CA PRO A 303 7.40 -31.60 -6.33
C PRO A 303 8.39 -30.48 -6.69
N TYR A 304 8.68 -29.58 -5.74
CA TYR A 304 9.68 -28.52 -5.93
C TYR A 304 11.08 -29.07 -6.13
N ALA A 305 11.53 -29.96 -5.22
CA ALA A 305 12.83 -30.60 -5.33
C ALA A 305 12.95 -31.46 -6.59
N VAL A 306 11.87 -32.16 -6.98
CA VAL A 306 11.81 -32.93 -8.24
C VAL A 306 12.00 -32.03 -9.45
N ALA A 307 11.26 -30.92 -9.56
CA ALA A 307 11.34 -30.02 -10.70
C ALA A 307 12.72 -29.39 -10.85
N MET A 308 13.30 -28.88 -9.76
CA MET A 308 14.63 -28.27 -9.77
C MET A 308 15.73 -29.27 -10.09
N THR A 309 15.67 -30.47 -9.49
CA THR A 309 16.62 -31.54 -9.79
C THR A 309 16.50 -31.97 -11.26
N SER A 310 15.29 -32.06 -11.78
CA SER A 310 15.05 -32.41 -13.19
C SER A 310 15.64 -31.37 -14.14
N TYR A 311 15.57 -30.08 -13.82
CA TYR A 311 16.22 -29.03 -14.61
C TYR A 311 17.75 -29.16 -14.59
N ALA A 312 18.35 -29.34 -13.40
CA ALA A 312 19.80 -29.58 -13.28
C ALA A 312 20.27 -30.80 -14.10
N MET A 313 19.46 -31.86 -14.13
CA MET A 313 19.71 -33.07 -14.93
C MET A 313 19.50 -32.83 -16.43
N ALA A 314 18.54 -32.01 -16.82
CA ALA A 314 18.28 -31.66 -18.22
C ALA A 314 19.47 -30.95 -18.86
N SER A 315 20.14 -30.06 -18.12
CA SER A 315 21.36 -29.36 -18.58
C SER A 315 22.54 -30.31 -18.91
N GLU A 316 22.52 -31.54 -18.40
CA GLU A 316 23.51 -32.60 -18.72
C GLU A 316 22.93 -33.69 -19.63
N ASN A 317 21.79 -33.43 -20.30
CA ASN A 317 21.07 -34.40 -21.15
C ASN A 317 20.67 -35.70 -20.42
N LYS A 318 20.43 -35.63 -19.10
CA LYS A 318 20.02 -36.77 -18.26
C LYS A 318 18.60 -36.60 -17.71
N LEU A 319 17.73 -35.85 -18.39
CA LEU A 319 16.37 -35.61 -17.94
C LEU A 319 15.56 -36.92 -17.93
N ASN A 320 14.97 -37.26 -16.79
CA ASN A 320 13.96 -38.31 -16.68
C ASN A 320 12.56 -37.68 -16.67
N ILE A 321 11.94 -37.61 -17.86
CA ILE A 321 10.61 -36.99 -18.04
C ILE A 321 9.55 -37.75 -17.23
N ASP A 322 9.62 -39.07 -17.14
CA ASP A 322 8.59 -39.88 -16.46
C ASP A 322 8.51 -39.56 -14.96
N ILE A 323 9.66 -39.37 -14.30
CA ILE A 323 9.71 -38.97 -12.88
C ILE A 323 9.17 -37.55 -12.72
N LEU A 324 9.58 -36.62 -13.57
CA LEU A 324 9.09 -35.24 -13.53
C LEU A 324 7.56 -35.21 -13.67
N MET A 325 7.01 -35.92 -14.66
CA MET A 325 5.59 -35.95 -14.96
C MET A 325 4.76 -36.67 -13.90
N ARG A 326 5.31 -37.67 -13.21
CA ARG A 326 4.64 -38.36 -12.09
C ARG A 326 4.28 -37.41 -10.94
N HIS A 327 5.06 -36.36 -10.74
CA HIS A 327 4.83 -35.35 -9.70
C HIS A 327 4.07 -34.12 -10.23
N SER A 328 3.58 -34.16 -11.47
CA SER A 328 2.75 -33.10 -12.05
C SER A 328 1.28 -33.28 -11.66
N THR A 329 0.59 -32.16 -11.50
CA THR A 329 -0.85 -32.10 -11.29
C THR A 329 -1.51 -31.54 -12.54
N GLN A 330 -2.39 -32.33 -13.16
CA GLN A 330 -3.20 -31.87 -14.28
C GLN A 330 -4.50 -31.26 -13.77
N VAL A 331 -4.80 -30.04 -14.22
CA VAL A 331 -6.07 -29.35 -13.97
C VAL A 331 -6.65 -28.96 -15.33
N GLU A 332 -7.97 -28.73 -15.43
CA GLU A 332 -8.62 -28.24 -16.66
C GLU A 332 -7.96 -26.97 -17.26
N ALA A 333 -7.20 -26.23 -16.44
CA ALA A 333 -6.51 -24.99 -16.79
C ALA A 333 -5.03 -25.14 -17.22
N GLY A 334 -4.48 -26.37 -17.28
CA GLY A 334 -3.09 -26.65 -17.61
C GLY A 334 -2.40 -27.59 -16.61
N ARG A 335 -1.06 -27.65 -16.68
CA ARG A 335 -0.25 -28.55 -15.85
C ARG A 335 0.63 -27.77 -14.87
N SER A 336 0.78 -28.27 -13.64
CA SER A 336 1.61 -27.60 -12.63
C SER A 336 2.25 -28.55 -11.64
N TRP A 337 3.31 -28.09 -10.96
CA TRP A 337 4.00 -28.82 -9.89
C TRP A 337 3.69 -28.14 -8.55
N THR A 338 2.55 -28.51 -7.95
CA THR A 338 2.02 -27.82 -6.77
C THR A 338 2.62 -28.32 -5.47
N VAL A 339 3.06 -27.39 -4.62
CA VAL A 339 3.50 -27.64 -3.24
C VAL A 339 2.35 -27.34 -2.28
N PRO A 340 1.84 -28.33 -1.50
CA PRO A 340 0.67 -28.14 -0.64
C PRO A 340 0.81 -26.98 0.35
N GLY A 341 -0.09 -26.01 0.28
CA GLY A 341 -0.12 -24.84 1.17
C GLY A 341 0.95 -23.78 0.89
N GLN A 342 1.71 -23.89 -0.21
CA GLN A 342 2.78 -22.96 -0.58
C GLN A 342 2.62 -22.52 -2.04
N HIS A 343 1.80 -21.48 -2.26
CA HIS A 343 1.46 -21.03 -3.61
C HIS A 343 2.68 -20.51 -4.38
N HIS A 344 3.50 -19.63 -3.78
CA HIS A 344 4.69 -19.07 -4.45
C HIS A 344 5.72 -20.14 -4.84
N HIS A 345 5.94 -21.14 -3.99
CA HIS A 345 6.85 -22.25 -4.32
C HIS A 345 6.29 -23.15 -5.43
N SER A 346 4.97 -23.23 -5.57
CA SER A 346 4.34 -23.93 -6.70
C SER A 346 4.63 -23.24 -8.03
N LEU A 347 4.70 -21.90 -8.04
CA LEU A 347 5.05 -21.11 -9.22
C LEU A 347 6.50 -21.37 -9.63
N GLU A 348 7.42 -21.30 -8.65
CA GLU A 348 8.83 -21.57 -8.87
C GLU A 348 9.10 -23.01 -9.31
N ALA A 349 8.48 -24.02 -8.67
CA ALA A 349 8.58 -25.42 -9.08
C ALA A 349 8.11 -25.62 -10.53
N THR A 350 6.98 -25.01 -10.89
CA THR A 350 6.44 -25.12 -12.25
C THR A 350 7.34 -24.43 -13.27
N ALA A 351 7.99 -23.32 -12.90
CA ALA A 351 8.97 -22.65 -13.76
C ALA A 351 10.22 -23.50 -14.02
N TYR A 352 10.78 -24.16 -12.99
CA TYR A 352 11.88 -25.11 -13.18
C TYR A 352 11.47 -26.30 -14.06
N ALA A 353 10.24 -26.80 -13.90
CA ALA A 353 9.72 -27.87 -14.75
C ALA A 353 9.61 -27.44 -16.22
N VAL A 354 9.16 -26.21 -16.49
CA VAL A 354 9.14 -25.64 -17.85
C VAL A 354 10.55 -25.58 -18.44
N LEU A 355 11.54 -25.06 -17.70
CA LEU A 355 12.93 -25.01 -18.15
C LEU A 355 13.50 -26.41 -18.43
N ALA A 356 13.19 -27.40 -17.58
CA ALA A 356 13.58 -28.78 -17.79
C ALA A 356 12.97 -29.36 -19.08
N LEU A 357 11.68 -29.15 -19.31
CA LEU A 357 10.97 -29.64 -20.51
C LEU A 357 11.45 -28.95 -21.80
N VAL A 358 11.72 -27.65 -21.74
CA VAL A 358 12.30 -26.88 -22.85
C VAL A 358 13.69 -27.41 -23.21
N ASN A 359 14.57 -27.63 -22.23
CA ASN A 359 15.87 -28.26 -22.45
C ASN A 359 15.75 -29.69 -23.01
N GLY A 360 14.74 -30.44 -22.54
CA GLY A 360 14.36 -31.76 -23.07
C GLY A 360 13.70 -31.74 -24.45
N LYS A 361 13.46 -30.56 -25.04
CA LYS A 361 12.77 -30.33 -26.33
C LYS A 361 11.32 -30.85 -26.39
N ASP A 362 10.67 -31.01 -25.23
CA ASP A 362 9.26 -31.39 -25.12
C ASP A 362 8.40 -30.13 -24.94
N PHE A 363 8.20 -29.42 -26.05
CA PHE A 363 7.54 -28.12 -26.05
C PHE A 363 6.03 -28.20 -25.79
N ASP A 364 5.39 -29.31 -26.13
CA ASP A 364 3.93 -29.47 -25.94
C ASP A 364 3.59 -29.50 -24.44
N LYS A 365 4.33 -30.31 -23.67
CA LYS A 365 4.18 -30.37 -22.20
C LYS A 365 4.64 -29.08 -21.53
N ALA A 366 5.72 -28.46 -22.02
CA ALA A 366 6.14 -27.15 -21.53
C ALA A 366 5.05 -26.09 -21.74
N GLY A 367 4.36 -26.14 -22.89
CA GLY A 367 3.23 -25.29 -23.21
C GLY A 367 2.12 -25.39 -22.18
N GLU A 368 1.69 -26.60 -21.80
CA GLU A 368 0.65 -26.80 -20.77
C GLU A 368 0.99 -26.09 -19.44
N ALA A 369 2.26 -26.12 -19.05
CA ALA A 369 2.74 -25.50 -17.81
C ALA A 369 2.88 -23.97 -17.92
N VAL A 370 3.30 -23.45 -19.08
CA VAL A 370 3.33 -22.01 -19.36
C VAL A 370 1.92 -21.42 -19.33
N HIS A 371 0.91 -22.14 -19.84
CA HIS A 371 -0.48 -21.68 -19.77
C HIS A 371 -0.98 -21.57 -18.33
N TRP A 372 -0.60 -22.52 -17.47
CA TRP A 372 -0.94 -22.45 -16.05
C TRP A 372 -0.28 -21.25 -15.37
N LEU A 373 1.03 -21.03 -15.59
CA LEU A 373 1.79 -19.90 -15.04
C LEU A 373 1.22 -18.53 -15.45
N ALA A 374 0.75 -18.40 -16.69
CA ALA A 374 0.15 -17.17 -17.18
C ALA A 374 -1.14 -16.77 -16.41
N ARG A 375 -1.82 -17.73 -15.77
CA ARG A 375 -3.05 -17.48 -14.99
C ARG A 375 -2.81 -17.15 -13.51
N GLN A 376 -1.59 -17.33 -13.00
CA GLN A 376 -1.28 -17.17 -11.56
C GLN A 376 -0.70 -15.79 -11.19
N GLN A 377 -0.73 -14.82 -12.11
CA GLN A 377 -0.11 -13.52 -11.89
C GLN A 377 -0.97 -12.61 -11.01
N SER A 378 -0.35 -11.81 -10.14
CA SER A 378 -1.06 -10.86 -9.27
C SER A 378 -1.49 -9.58 -10.00
N HIS A 379 -2.33 -8.76 -9.36
CA HIS A 379 -2.83 -7.48 -9.91
C HIS A 379 -1.72 -6.48 -10.30
N TYR A 380 -0.55 -6.56 -9.67
CA TYR A 380 0.63 -5.71 -9.98
C TYR A 380 1.59 -6.34 -11.00
N GLY A 381 1.26 -7.51 -11.53
CA GLY A 381 2.06 -8.22 -12.53
C GLY A 381 3.25 -9.02 -11.98
N GLY A 382 3.42 -9.09 -10.65
CA GLY A 382 4.41 -9.96 -10.01
C GLY A 382 3.84 -11.32 -9.61
N TYR A 383 4.72 -12.27 -9.26
CA TYR A 383 4.35 -13.62 -8.79
C TYR A 383 4.47 -13.77 -7.26
N GLY A 384 4.59 -12.64 -6.55
CA GLY A 384 4.54 -12.53 -5.09
C GLY A 384 5.88 -12.63 -4.37
N THR A 385 6.85 -13.39 -4.88
CA THR A 385 8.23 -13.40 -4.36
C THR A 385 9.24 -13.13 -5.46
N THR A 386 10.45 -12.68 -5.09
CA THR A 386 11.53 -12.42 -6.05
C THR A 386 11.89 -13.68 -6.84
N GLN A 387 12.12 -14.83 -6.17
CA GLN A 387 12.46 -16.07 -6.87
C GLN A 387 11.36 -16.56 -7.80
N ALA A 388 10.10 -16.57 -7.35
CA ALA A 388 8.99 -16.98 -8.21
C ALA A 388 8.88 -16.08 -9.45
N THR A 389 9.04 -14.76 -9.26
CA THR A 389 8.97 -13.79 -10.34
C THR A 389 10.11 -13.99 -11.35
N ILE A 390 11.35 -14.13 -10.86
CA ILE A 390 12.55 -14.39 -11.67
C ILE A 390 12.40 -15.68 -12.48
N MET A 391 12.10 -16.78 -11.80
CA MET A 391 12.08 -18.11 -12.42
C MET A 391 10.95 -18.22 -13.44
N VAL A 392 9.76 -17.70 -13.14
CA VAL A 392 8.63 -17.73 -14.08
C VAL A 392 8.94 -16.92 -15.33
N PHE A 393 9.49 -15.71 -15.20
CA PHE A 393 9.83 -14.92 -16.38
C PHE A 393 10.95 -15.55 -17.20
N GLN A 394 12.00 -16.10 -16.57
CA GLN A 394 13.06 -16.82 -17.27
C GLN A 394 12.49 -18.02 -18.04
N ALA A 395 11.67 -18.85 -17.37
CA ALA A 395 11.09 -20.04 -17.97
C ALA A 395 10.19 -19.74 -19.18
N VAL A 396 9.32 -18.73 -19.07
CA VAL A 396 8.43 -18.35 -20.16
C VAL A 396 9.21 -17.66 -21.30
N ALA A 397 10.26 -16.90 -20.98
CA ALA A 397 11.15 -16.33 -21.98
C ALA A 397 11.81 -17.45 -22.82
N GLU A 398 12.46 -18.41 -22.18
CA GLU A 398 13.13 -19.54 -22.85
C GLU A 398 12.17 -20.41 -23.67
N TYR A 399 10.98 -20.68 -23.14
CA TYR A 399 9.95 -21.37 -23.93
C TYR A 399 9.58 -20.59 -25.19
N ARG A 400 9.33 -19.28 -25.07
CA ARG A 400 8.91 -18.44 -26.20
C ARG A 400 10.01 -18.25 -27.24
N THR A 401 11.28 -18.21 -26.84
CA THR A 401 12.42 -18.09 -27.77
C THR A 401 12.61 -19.36 -28.59
N GLN A 402 12.49 -20.54 -27.98
CA GLN A 402 12.72 -21.81 -28.68
C GLN A 402 11.54 -22.27 -29.54
N VAL A 403 10.31 -21.85 -29.23
CA VAL A 403 9.09 -22.21 -30.00
C VAL A 403 8.83 -21.25 -31.17
N LYS A 404 9.69 -20.23 -31.39
CA LYS A 404 9.48 -19.16 -32.38
C LYS A 404 9.19 -19.64 -33.81
N ASP A 405 9.72 -20.78 -34.23
CA ASP A 405 9.76 -21.17 -35.66
C ASP A 405 8.79 -22.29 -36.05
N ARG A 406 7.94 -22.78 -35.13
CA ARG A 406 7.21 -24.06 -35.34
C ARG A 406 5.72 -23.95 -35.72
N GLN A 407 5.12 -22.76 -35.73
CA GLN A 407 3.68 -22.62 -36.01
C GLN A 407 3.38 -21.47 -36.98
N ASN A 408 2.60 -21.78 -38.03
CA ASN A 408 1.99 -20.77 -38.90
C ASN A 408 0.75 -20.19 -38.19
N PHE A 409 0.94 -19.08 -37.49
CA PHE A 409 -0.16 -18.32 -36.90
C PHE A 409 -0.84 -17.45 -37.95
N ASN A 410 -2.11 -17.71 -38.22
CA ASN A 410 -3.00 -16.88 -39.01
C ASN A 410 -4.41 -17.00 -38.44
N LEU A 411 -4.72 -16.18 -37.43
CA LEU A 411 -5.99 -16.17 -36.72
C LEU A 411 -6.72 -14.84 -36.96
N GLU A 412 -7.97 -14.90 -37.39
CA GLU A 412 -8.88 -13.76 -37.48
C GLU A 412 -9.89 -13.85 -36.33
N VAL A 413 -9.88 -12.88 -35.42
CA VAL A 413 -10.78 -12.80 -34.28
C VAL A 413 -11.74 -11.64 -34.47
N GLU A 414 -13.03 -11.90 -34.36
CA GLU A 414 -14.10 -10.91 -34.51
C GLU A 414 -14.91 -10.83 -33.21
N LEU A 415 -15.02 -9.62 -32.66
CA LEU A 415 -15.74 -9.30 -31.43
C LEU A 415 -16.98 -8.47 -31.76
N SER A 416 -18.15 -9.03 -31.48
CA SER A 416 -19.45 -8.40 -31.70
C SER A 416 -20.08 -8.06 -30.35
N VAL A 417 -20.21 -6.76 -30.03
CA VAL A 417 -20.81 -6.28 -28.77
C VAL A 417 -22.20 -5.71 -29.03
N ALA A 418 -23.18 -6.08 -28.20
CA ALA A 418 -24.55 -5.57 -28.29
C ALA A 418 -24.58 -4.03 -28.19
N GLY A 419 -25.12 -3.37 -29.23
CA GLY A 419 -25.21 -1.91 -29.32
C GLY A 419 -24.09 -1.24 -30.13
N ARG A 420 -23.05 -1.97 -30.56
CA ARG A 420 -22.08 -1.46 -31.56
C ARG A 420 -22.59 -1.72 -32.98
N SER A 421 -22.40 -0.75 -33.87
CA SER A 421 -22.86 -0.83 -35.27
C SER A 421 -22.01 -1.74 -36.16
N ARG A 422 -20.76 -2.02 -35.77
CA ARG A 422 -19.84 -2.92 -36.48
C ARG A 422 -19.05 -3.78 -35.49
N PRO A 423 -18.79 -5.05 -35.83
CA PRO A 423 -17.91 -5.90 -35.04
C PRO A 423 -16.45 -5.45 -35.19
N VAL A 424 -15.67 -5.61 -34.13
CA VAL A 424 -14.23 -5.31 -34.11
C VAL A 424 -13.47 -6.53 -34.60
N LYS A 425 -12.58 -6.36 -35.57
CA LYS A 425 -11.79 -7.45 -36.15
C LYS A 425 -10.31 -7.30 -35.84
N TYR A 426 -9.69 -8.39 -35.41
CA TYR A 426 -8.26 -8.52 -35.15
C TYR A 426 -7.66 -9.60 -36.03
N THR A 427 -6.54 -9.30 -36.69
CA THR A 427 -5.78 -10.28 -37.46
C THR A 427 -4.45 -10.55 -36.77
N ILE A 428 -4.24 -11.79 -36.34
CA ILE A 428 -3.05 -12.27 -35.64
C ILE A 428 -2.26 -13.13 -36.63
N LYS A 429 -1.10 -12.63 -37.03
CA LYS A 429 -0.11 -13.25 -37.92
C LYS A 429 1.19 -13.48 -37.16
N ASN A 430 2.13 -14.24 -37.73
CA ASN A 430 3.44 -14.46 -37.11
C ASN A 430 4.16 -13.17 -36.71
N ASP A 431 4.06 -12.12 -37.54
CA ASP A 431 4.73 -10.84 -37.30
C ASP A 431 4.19 -10.08 -36.08
N ASN A 432 2.92 -10.30 -35.70
CA ASN A 432 2.26 -9.57 -34.61
C ASN A 432 1.69 -10.50 -33.51
N ARG A 433 2.11 -11.78 -33.49
CA ARG A 433 1.59 -12.81 -32.57
C ARG A 433 1.81 -12.53 -31.09
N HIS A 434 2.81 -11.71 -30.76
CA HIS A 434 3.13 -11.34 -29.38
C HIS A 434 2.41 -10.08 -28.92
N LEU A 435 1.62 -9.44 -29.79
CA LEU A 435 0.99 -8.17 -29.50
C LEU A 435 -0.44 -8.36 -28.95
N THR A 436 -0.64 -7.94 -27.71
CA THR A 436 -1.93 -8.00 -27.03
C THR A 436 -2.94 -7.04 -27.65
N ARG A 437 -4.19 -7.48 -27.77
CA ARG A 437 -5.33 -6.65 -28.20
C ARG A 437 -6.34 -6.56 -27.05
N SER A 438 -6.87 -5.37 -26.79
CA SER A 438 -7.87 -5.14 -25.76
C SER A 438 -9.01 -4.30 -26.30
N ASP A 439 -10.22 -4.53 -25.79
CA ASP A 439 -11.42 -3.76 -26.09
C ASP A 439 -12.22 -3.59 -24.80
N ARG A 440 -12.93 -2.46 -24.66
CA ARG A 440 -13.67 -2.10 -23.43
C ARG A 440 -15.17 -2.01 -23.73
N MET A 441 -16.01 -2.56 -22.86
CA MET A 441 -17.47 -2.50 -22.99
C MET A 441 -18.16 -2.45 -21.62
N ASP A 442 -19.38 -1.91 -21.58
CA ASP A 442 -20.19 -1.90 -20.38
C ASP A 442 -20.53 -3.33 -19.93
N ILE A 443 -20.49 -3.57 -18.62
CA ILE A 443 -20.78 -4.88 -17.99
C ILE A 443 -22.17 -5.44 -18.32
N ASN A 444 -23.12 -4.58 -18.67
CA ASN A 444 -24.52 -4.93 -18.96
C ASN A 444 -24.77 -5.25 -20.44
N LYS A 445 -23.71 -5.44 -21.24
CA LYS A 445 -23.81 -5.69 -22.68
C LYS A 445 -23.29 -7.09 -23.00
N ASP A 446 -24.13 -7.86 -23.68
CA ASP A 446 -23.71 -9.15 -24.21
C ASP A 446 -22.72 -8.97 -25.35
N PHE A 447 -21.77 -9.89 -25.47
CA PHE A 447 -20.83 -9.91 -26.57
C PHE A 447 -20.57 -11.33 -27.06
N ASN A 448 -20.23 -11.44 -28.34
CA ASN A 448 -19.87 -12.69 -28.99
C ASN A 448 -18.47 -12.56 -29.59
N VAL A 449 -17.68 -13.63 -29.48
CA VAL A 449 -16.34 -13.72 -30.08
C VAL A 449 -16.31 -14.87 -31.07
N THR A 450 -15.86 -14.60 -32.29
CA THR A 450 -15.67 -15.60 -33.34
C THR A 450 -14.24 -15.59 -33.81
N ALA A 451 -13.56 -16.73 -33.70
CA ALA A 451 -12.18 -16.93 -34.19
C ALA A 451 -12.16 -17.86 -35.41
N ARG A 452 -11.36 -17.53 -36.42
CA ARG A 452 -11.20 -18.30 -37.66
C ARG A 452 -9.71 -18.39 -38.03
N GLY A 453 -9.26 -19.54 -38.54
CA GLY A 453 -7.89 -19.71 -39.06
C GLY A 453 -7.05 -20.73 -38.28
N THR A 454 -5.72 -20.59 -38.34
CA THR A 454 -4.76 -21.54 -37.76
C THR A 454 -3.96 -20.90 -36.63
N GLY A 455 -3.90 -21.58 -35.48
CA GLY A 455 -3.20 -21.12 -34.27
C GLY A 455 -4.12 -21.12 -33.06
N THR A 456 -3.54 -20.95 -31.87
CA THR A 456 -4.25 -20.87 -30.58
C THR A 456 -4.11 -19.46 -29.99
N ALA A 457 -5.22 -18.88 -29.52
CA ALA A 457 -5.21 -17.60 -28.84
C ALA A 457 -6.01 -17.68 -27.55
N THR A 458 -5.57 -16.93 -26.54
CA THR A 458 -6.23 -16.85 -25.23
C THR A 458 -7.05 -15.58 -25.16
N LEU A 459 -8.37 -15.73 -24.97
CA LEU A 459 -9.24 -14.62 -24.61
C LEU A 459 -9.31 -14.50 -23.08
N SER A 460 -9.23 -13.28 -22.56
CA SER A 460 -9.47 -13.01 -21.15
C SER A 460 -10.50 -11.92 -21.00
N VAL A 461 -11.56 -12.22 -20.26
CA VAL A 461 -12.66 -11.29 -19.97
C VAL A 461 -12.50 -10.90 -18.52
N MET A 462 -12.24 -9.62 -18.28
CA MET A 462 -12.07 -9.09 -16.92
C MET A 462 -13.20 -8.13 -16.62
N THR A 463 -13.95 -8.44 -15.58
CA THR A 463 -15.06 -7.62 -15.12
C THR A 463 -14.65 -6.87 -13.86
N LEU A 464 -14.61 -5.55 -13.97
CA LEU A 464 -14.33 -4.64 -12.86
C LEU A 464 -15.65 -4.01 -12.40
N TYR A 465 -16.01 -4.23 -11.14
CA TYR A 465 -17.17 -3.59 -10.54
C TYR A 465 -16.92 -3.29 -9.06
N TYR A 466 -17.69 -2.35 -8.53
CA TYR A 466 -17.70 -2.06 -7.11
C TYR A 466 -18.64 -3.03 -6.41
N ALA A 467 -18.10 -3.87 -5.53
CA ALA A 467 -18.89 -4.71 -4.65
C ALA A 467 -18.99 -4.05 -3.27
N ARG A 468 -20.15 -4.19 -2.60
CA ARG A 468 -20.21 -3.83 -1.18
C ARG A 468 -19.30 -4.79 -0.42
N PRO A 469 -18.29 -4.30 0.34
CA PRO A 469 -17.48 -5.19 1.15
C PRO A 469 -18.36 -5.85 2.20
N ALA A 470 -18.24 -7.18 2.35
CA ALA A 470 -18.64 -7.82 3.60
C ALA A 470 -17.75 -7.21 4.70
N GLU A 471 -18.35 -6.58 5.71
CA GLU A 471 -17.66 -5.82 6.77
C GLU A 471 -16.43 -6.57 7.30
N LYS A 472 -15.24 -6.22 6.81
CA LYS A 472 -13.98 -6.69 7.40
C LYS A 472 -13.54 -5.64 8.41
N LYS A 473 -13.57 -6.02 9.69
CA LYS A 473 -13.16 -5.21 10.85
C LYS A 473 -11.68 -4.78 10.87
N SER A 474 -10.84 -5.15 9.89
CA SER A 474 -9.41 -4.85 9.94
C SER A 474 -8.68 -5.13 8.61
N ASP A 475 -7.81 -4.21 8.20
CA ASP A 475 -6.80 -4.41 7.13
C ASP A 475 -5.67 -5.36 7.58
N CYS A 476 -5.56 -5.61 8.88
CA CYS A 476 -4.51 -6.43 9.49
C CYS A 476 -4.87 -7.93 9.42
N THR A 477 -4.73 -8.49 8.22
CA THR A 477 -5.01 -9.90 7.92
C THR A 477 -3.86 -10.83 8.33
N LEU A 478 -2.62 -10.45 8.05
CA LEU A 478 -1.42 -11.26 8.36
C LEU A 478 -0.75 -10.90 9.69
N PHE A 479 -0.93 -9.69 10.17
CA PHE A 479 -0.35 -9.23 11.43
C PHE A 479 -1.45 -8.90 12.44
N ASP A 480 -1.15 -9.11 13.71
CA ASP A 480 -1.81 -8.39 14.79
C ASP A 480 -0.89 -7.26 15.24
N LEU A 481 -1.41 -6.04 15.31
CA LEU A 481 -0.67 -4.88 15.78
C LEU A 481 -1.54 -4.09 16.75
N THR A 482 -1.01 -3.87 17.94
CA THR A 482 -1.59 -3.00 18.96
C THR A 482 -0.57 -1.92 19.30
N VAL A 483 -1.00 -0.65 19.26
CA VAL A 483 -0.14 0.50 19.55
C VAL A 483 -0.76 1.30 20.68
N LYS A 484 0.03 1.63 21.70
CA LYS A 484 -0.40 2.45 22.84
C LYS A 484 0.64 3.52 23.14
N MET A 485 0.18 4.75 23.36
CA MET A 485 1.02 5.87 23.76
C MET A 485 0.52 6.40 25.09
N GLU A 486 1.38 6.38 26.12
CA GLU A 486 1.01 6.75 27.49
C GLU A 486 1.95 7.83 28.02
N LYS A 487 1.42 8.81 28.76
CA LYS A 487 2.23 9.88 29.36
C LYS A 487 3.02 9.33 30.55
N GLU A 488 4.31 9.65 30.62
CA GLU A 488 5.18 9.30 31.74
C GLU A 488 5.20 10.44 32.77
N ASN A 489 5.15 10.09 34.06
CA ASN A 489 4.93 11.07 35.15
C ASN A 489 6.17 11.94 35.48
N GLU A 490 7.36 11.64 34.94
CA GLU A 490 8.58 12.45 35.17
C GLU A 490 9.31 12.81 33.87
N PRO A 491 9.57 14.10 33.57
CA PRO A 491 10.40 14.51 32.44
C PRO A 491 11.87 14.27 32.77
N LYS A 492 12.41 13.12 32.33
CA LYS A 492 13.79 12.71 32.65
C LYS A 492 14.88 13.42 31.84
N GLN A 493 14.53 14.27 30.87
CA GLN A 493 15.49 14.90 29.94
C GLN A 493 15.42 16.44 29.98
N ARG A 494 16.58 17.10 30.12
CA ARG A 494 16.68 18.58 30.10
C ARG A 494 16.22 19.12 28.73
N GLY A 495 15.11 19.84 28.71
CA GLY A 495 14.54 20.47 27.51
C GLY A 495 13.27 19.83 26.94
N ALA A 496 12.82 18.68 27.48
CA ALA A 496 11.54 18.08 27.12
C ALA A 496 10.40 18.63 27.99
N ILE A 497 9.30 19.03 27.35
CA ILE A 497 8.07 19.52 28.01
C ILE A 497 7.35 18.34 28.67
N GLU A 498 7.17 17.26 27.90
CA GLU A 498 6.49 16.03 28.32
C GLU A 498 7.22 14.81 27.76
N THR A 499 7.13 13.68 28.46
CA THR A 499 7.64 12.39 27.97
C THR A 499 6.50 11.40 27.85
N TYR A 500 6.50 10.63 26.76
CA TYR A 500 5.52 9.60 26.48
C TYR A 500 6.22 8.29 26.18
N LYS A 501 5.60 7.19 26.60
CA LYS A 501 6.05 5.83 26.33
C LYS A 501 5.21 5.24 25.21
N LEU A 502 5.85 4.90 24.08
CA LEU A 502 5.19 4.20 22.99
C LEU A 502 5.42 2.70 23.16
N THR A 503 4.33 1.94 23.24
CA THR A 503 4.33 0.48 23.35
C THR A 503 3.67 -0.11 22.12
N MET A 504 4.39 -0.98 21.42
CA MET A 504 3.89 -1.71 20.26
C MET A 504 3.93 -3.20 20.57
N GLU A 505 2.80 -3.87 20.43
CA GLU A 505 2.67 -5.32 20.57
C GLU A 505 2.23 -5.92 19.25
N PHE A 506 2.97 -6.90 18.74
CA PHE A 506 2.68 -7.52 17.45
C PHE A 506 3.03 -9.00 17.40
N TYR A 507 2.35 -9.74 16.54
CA TYR A 507 2.67 -11.12 16.20
C TYR A 507 2.15 -11.47 14.81
N TYR A 508 2.69 -12.53 14.23
CA TYR A 508 2.31 -12.99 12.90
C TYR A 508 1.12 -13.97 12.97
N LYS A 509 0.04 -13.70 12.24
CA LYS A 509 -1.18 -14.53 12.19
C LYS A 509 -1.00 -15.71 11.23
N SER A 510 -0.14 -16.64 11.62
CA SER A 510 0.13 -17.89 10.91
C SER A 510 0.06 -19.07 11.86
N ASN A 511 -0.37 -20.23 11.36
CA ASN A 511 -0.44 -21.46 12.16
C ASN A 511 0.77 -22.38 11.96
N LYS A 512 1.74 -21.98 11.14
CA LYS A 512 2.81 -22.88 10.68
C LYS A 512 4.21 -22.28 10.78
N ASN A 513 4.34 -20.99 10.44
CA ASN A 513 5.64 -20.36 10.19
C ASN A 513 5.66 -18.97 10.81
N ASP A 514 6.82 -18.56 11.32
CA ASP A 514 7.13 -17.16 11.66
C ASP A 514 7.18 -16.29 10.40
N ALA A 515 6.93 -14.99 10.55
CA ALA A 515 7.20 -14.01 9.51
C ALA A 515 8.71 -13.79 9.38
N THR A 516 9.14 -13.52 8.16
CA THR A 516 10.54 -13.27 7.80
C THR A 516 10.95 -11.85 8.16
N MET A 517 11.99 -11.32 7.52
CA MET A 517 12.44 -9.94 7.74
C MET A 517 11.27 -8.96 7.61
N THR A 518 10.94 -8.31 8.72
CA THR A 518 9.75 -7.47 8.88
C THR A 518 10.20 -6.04 9.18
N ILE A 519 9.53 -5.08 8.53
CA ILE A 519 9.78 -3.66 8.75
C ILE A 519 8.67 -3.10 9.65
N LEU A 520 9.07 -2.32 10.65
CA LEU A 520 8.22 -1.37 11.34
C LEU A 520 8.57 0.05 10.89
N ASP A 521 7.66 0.69 10.14
CA ASP A 521 7.74 2.11 9.79
C ASP A 521 6.90 2.91 10.78
N ILE A 522 7.56 3.69 11.64
CA ILE A 522 6.95 4.44 12.73
C ILE A 522 7.06 5.93 12.42
N GLY A 523 5.93 6.62 12.23
CA GLY A 523 5.89 8.07 12.13
C GLY A 523 6.12 8.74 13.49
N ILE A 524 6.95 9.78 13.55
CA ILE A 524 7.11 10.60 14.75
C ILE A 524 6.13 11.79 14.68
N PRO A 525 5.28 12.01 15.71
CA PRO A 525 4.38 13.17 15.74
C PRO A 525 5.14 14.51 15.72
N THR A 526 4.50 15.57 15.24
CA THR A 526 5.15 16.88 15.12
C THR A 526 5.51 17.44 16.50
N GLY A 527 6.75 17.89 16.68
CA GLY A 527 7.25 18.39 17.96
C GLY A 527 7.80 17.32 18.90
N PHE A 528 7.89 16.06 18.47
CA PHE A 528 8.44 14.95 19.25
C PHE A 528 9.81 14.48 18.73
N THR A 529 10.61 13.90 19.62
CA THR A 529 11.87 13.21 19.31
C THR A 529 11.95 11.88 20.07
N VAL A 530 12.60 10.87 19.51
CA VAL A 530 12.76 9.55 20.14
C VAL A 530 14.03 9.52 21.01
N ASP A 531 13.98 8.85 22.17
CA ASP A 531 15.17 8.63 23.02
C ASP A 531 16.11 7.62 22.34
N SER A 532 17.24 8.11 21.84
CA SER A 532 18.24 7.28 21.14
C SER A 532 18.84 6.17 22.02
N ARG A 533 18.88 6.36 23.35
CA ARG A 533 19.45 5.37 24.27
C ARG A 533 18.62 4.10 24.33
N ASP A 534 17.30 4.24 24.33
CA ASP A 534 16.37 3.10 24.31
C ASP A 534 16.54 2.30 23.00
N LEU A 535 16.70 2.99 21.87
CA LEU A 535 16.92 2.33 20.57
C LEU A 535 18.27 1.61 20.49
N GLU A 536 19.33 2.23 21.04
CA GLU A 536 20.65 1.61 21.13
C GLU A 536 20.61 0.34 21.98
N GLU A 537 19.90 0.35 23.12
CA GLU A 537 19.72 -0.83 23.98
C GLU A 537 18.95 -1.95 23.26
N LEU A 538 17.89 -1.63 22.52
CA LEU A 538 17.13 -2.58 21.72
C LEU A 538 17.95 -3.21 20.57
N SER A 539 18.99 -2.51 20.10
CA SER A 539 19.87 -2.98 19.01
C SER A 539 21.15 -3.69 19.46
N THR A 540 21.68 -3.34 20.63
CA THR A 540 22.98 -3.84 21.14
C THR A 540 22.85 -4.80 22.33
N GLY A 541 21.65 -4.95 22.89
CA GLY A 541 21.37 -5.86 23.99
C GLY A 541 21.60 -7.34 23.65
N LYS A 542 21.72 -8.18 24.69
CA LYS A 542 22.00 -9.62 24.56
C LYS A 542 20.97 -10.41 23.74
N GLU A 543 19.73 -9.94 23.68
CA GLU A 543 18.62 -10.58 22.94
C GLU A 543 18.39 -9.98 21.55
N ARG A 544 19.03 -8.86 21.21
CA ARG A 544 18.96 -8.14 19.92
C ARG A 544 17.59 -8.21 19.22
N TYR A 545 16.62 -7.48 19.78
CA TYR A 545 15.26 -7.40 19.22
C TYR A 545 15.20 -6.65 17.88
N ILE A 546 16.11 -5.71 17.66
CA ILE A 546 16.17 -4.89 16.45
C ILE A 546 17.51 -5.13 15.76
N GLN A 547 17.49 -5.55 14.50
CA GLN A 547 18.70 -5.80 13.73
C GLN A 547 19.46 -4.49 13.46
N LYS A 548 18.71 -3.48 13.03
CA LYS A 548 19.15 -2.13 12.71
C LYS A 548 17.97 -1.17 12.91
N PHE A 549 18.25 0.04 13.36
CA PHE A 549 17.30 1.14 13.25
C PHE A 549 17.88 2.24 12.38
N GLU A 550 17.01 2.86 11.59
CA GLU A 550 17.35 4.04 10.81
C GLU A 550 16.45 5.17 11.27
N MET A 551 17.06 6.20 11.87
CA MET A 551 16.43 7.50 11.97
C MET A 551 16.73 8.20 10.65
N ASP A 552 15.75 8.22 9.77
CA ASP A 552 16.00 8.64 8.40
C ASP A 552 16.32 10.15 8.34
N LYS A 553 17.60 10.49 8.21
CA LYS A 553 18.06 11.88 8.04
C LYS A 553 17.91 12.39 6.60
N VAL A 554 17.71 11.48 5.63
CA VAL A 554 17.53 11.81 4.21
C VAL A 554 16.04 11.94 3.87
N LEU A 555 15.16 11.35 4.67
CA LEU A 555 13.72 11.45 4.53
C LEU A 555 13.00 12.11 5.71
N SER A 556 13.61 12.58 6.81
CA SER A 556 12.87 13.44 7.77
C SER A 556 13.62 14.11 8.94
N GLU A 557 13.48 15.44 9.15
CA GLU A 557 13.50 16.04 10.52
C GLU A 557 12.15 15.88 11.26
N ARG A 558 11.12 15.26 10.63
CA ARG A 558 9.92 14.72 11.30
C ARG A 558 10.04 13.21 11.61
N GLY A 559 11.30 12.71 11.62
CA GLY A 559 11.76 11.32 11.72
C GLY A 559 10.71 10.22 11.50
N SER A 560 10.69 9.55 10.35
CA SER A 560 10.22 8.17 10.39
C SER A 560 11.33 7.35 11.04
N LEU A 561 10.98 6.61 12.08
CA LEU A 561 11.84 5.62 12.69
C LEU A 561 11.55 4.29 12.02
N ILE A 562 12.53 3.78 11.27
CA ILE A 562 12.43 2.48 10.62
C ILE A 562 13.19 1.47 11.48
N LEU A 563 12.48 0.43 11.92
CA LEU A 563 13.07 -0.70 12.63
C LEU A 563 13.06 -1.93 11.74
N TYR A 564 14.22 -2.55 11.59
CA TYR A 564 14.38 -3.81 10.87
C TYR A 564 14.39 -4.95 11.88
N LEU A 565 13.42 -5.86 11.75
CA LEU A 565 13.29 -7.08 12.54
C LEU A 565 13.70 -8.27 11.69
N ASP A 566 14.53 -9.17 12.23
CA ASP A 566 14.98 -10.37 11.51
C ASP A 566 13.81 -11.32 11.22
N LYS A 567 12.88 -11.45 12.18
CA LYS A 567 11.67 -12.25 12.08
C LYS A 567 10.61 -11.73 13.05
N VAL A 568 9.37 -12.16 12.86
CA VAL A 568 8.28 -11.96 13.85
C VAL A 568 7.60 -13.30 14.13
N LEU A 569 7.55 -13.67 15.40
CA LEU A 569 7.00 -14.95 15.85
C LEU A 569 5.49 -15.05 15.58
N HIS A 570 5.04 -16.25 15.23
CA HIS A 570 3.61 -16.56 15.10
C HIS A 570 2.98 -17.11 16.38
N THR A 571 3.81 -17.59 17.31
CA THR A 571 3.39 -18.27 18.55
C THR A 571 3.15 -17.33 19.71
N GLU A 572 3.89 -16.23 19.79
CA GLU A 572 3.84 -15.30 20.91
C GLU A 572 3.88 -13.85 20.44
N LYS A 573 3.38 -12.96 21.31
CA LYS A 573 3.39 -11.52 21.07
C LYS A 573 4.74 -10.94 21.44
N GLU A 574 5.38 -10.33 20.46
CA GLU A 574 6.56 -9.51 20.67
C GLU A 574 6.16 -8.10 21.06
N ARG A 575 6.99 -7.44 21.86
CA ARG A 575 6.71 -6.11 22.39
C ARG A 575 7.94 -5.22 22.33
N ILE A 576 7.81 -4.10 21.62
CA ILE A 576 8.84 -3.06 21.53
C ILE A 576 8.34 -1.80 22.24
N ILE A 577 9.21 -1.21 23.06
CA ILE A 577 8.91 -0.05 23.89
C ILE A 577 10.07 0.94 23.80
N PHE A 578 9.76 2.21 23.55
CA PHE A 578 10.72 3.30 23.70
C PHE A 578 10.04 4.61 24.10
N LYS A 579 10.81 5.55 24.65
CA LYS A 579 10.34 6.89 25.02
C LYS A 579 10.39 7.86 23.84
N MET A 580 9.39 8.75 23.81
CA MET A 580 9.30 9.90 22.94
C MET A 580 9.17 11.16 23.79
N HIS A 581 9.97 12.18 23.48
CA HIS A 581 10.03 13.45 24.19
C HIS A 581 9.41 14.56 23.36
N LYS A 582 8.47 15.31 23.94
CA LYS A 582 7.85 16.48 23.33
C LYS A 582 8.74 17.69 23.57
N LEU A 583 9.32 18.27 22.52
CA LEU A 583 10.21 19.43 22.60
C LEU A 583 9.47 20.76 22.33
N GLN A 584 8.34 20.69 21.61
CA GLN A 584 7.58 21.88 21.22
C GLN A 584 6.08 21.62 21.26
N ASP A 585 5.32 22.61 21.73
CA ASP A 585 3.86 22.62 21.64
C ASP A 585 3.41 22.99 20.22
N VAL A 586 2.53 22.16 19.66
CA VAL A 586 1.91 22.35 18.35
C VAL A 586 0.41 22.53 18.56
N GLY A 587 -0.19 23.55 17.92
CA GLY A 587 -1.58 23.94 18.18
C GLY A 587 -2.60 22.82 17.91
N LEU A 588 -2.45 22.07 16.82
CA LEU A 588 -3.24 20.87 16.52
C LEU A 588 -2.27 19.74 16.15
N LEU A 589 -2.01 18.86 17.11
CA LEU A 589 -1.13 17.71 16.90
C LEU A 589 -1.81 16.71 15.95
N GLN A 590 -1.13 16.35 14.87
CA GLN A 590 -1.60 15.31 13.97
C GLN A 590 -1.30 13.92 14.55
N PRO A 591 -2.20 12.94 14.37
CA PRO A 591 -1.88 11.54 14.66
C PRO A 591 -0.69 11.06 13.82
N ALA A 592 0.04 10.10 14.36
CA ALA A 592 1.08 9.39 13.63
C ALA A 592 0.69 7.92 13.45
N ALA A 593 1.37 7.21 12.54
CA ALA A 593 1.08 5.83 12.21
C ALA A 593 2.27 4.91 12.51
N VAL A 594 1.96 3.66 12.87
CA VAL A 594 2.89 2.53 12.87
C VAL A 594 2.40 1.57 11.79
N THR A 595 3.29 1.23 10.86
CA THR A 595 3.00 0.28 9.78
C THR A 595 3.94 -0.91 9.92
N ILE A 596 3.37 -2.13 10.03
CA ILE A 596 4.13 -3.40 10.04
C ILE A 596 3.87 -4.15 8.74
N TYR A 597 4.94 -4.64 8.10
CA TYR A 597 4.86 -5.46 6.90
C TYR A 597 6.11 -6.32 6.71
N GLU A 598 5.95 -7.50 6.12
CA GLU A 598 7.09 -8.28 5.65
C GLU A 598 7.76 -7.54 4.50
N TYR A 599 9.10 -7.52 4.48
CA TYR A 599 9.89 -6.85 3.45
C TYR A 599 9.52 -7.29 2.03
N TYR A 600 9.20 -8.57 1.85
CA TYR A 600 8.91 -9.18 0.55
C TYR A 600 7.43 -9.11 0.13
N SER A 601 6.54 -8.74 1.06
CA SER A 601 5.09 -8.68 0.84
C SER A 601 4.51 -7.36 1.37
N PRO A 602 4.94 -6.19 0.88
CA PRO A 602 4.51 -4.89 1.41
C PRO A 602 3.01 -4.62 1.23
N ASP A 603 2.34 -5.35 0.34
CA ASP A 603 0.90 -5.26 0.13
C ASP A 603 0.08 -5.76 1.33
N ALA A 604 0.63 -6.69 2.11
CA ALA A 604 0.00 -7.26 3.30
C ALA A 604 0.41 -6.53 4.58
N ARG A 605 0.37 -5.19 4.53
CA ARG A 605 0.71 -4.32 5.66
C ARG A 605 -0.45 -4.13 6.63
N CYS A 606 -0.11 -3.95 7.90
CA CYS A 606 -1.05 -3.55 8.93
C CYS A 606 -0.63 -2.17 9.47
N THR A 607 -1.55 -1.21 9.41
CA THR A 607 -1.30 0.16 9.87
C THR A 607 -2.18 0.48 11.07
N LYS A 608 -1.60 1.07 12.12
CA LYS A 608 -2.32 1.57 13.29
C LYS A 608 -1.89 2.99 13.60
N PHE A 609 -2.86 3.86 13.86
CA PHE A 609 -2.59 5.25 14.23
C PHE A 609 -2.54 5.40 15.74
N PHE A 610 -1.77 6.37 16.21
CA PHE A 610 -1.63 6.69 17.62
C PHE A 610 -1.57 8.21 17.83
N HIS A 611 -2.07 8.65 18.99
CA HIS A 611 -2.06 10.05 19.41
C HIS A 611 -2.06 10.13 20.94
N PRO A 612 -1.37 11.10 21.58
CA PRO A 612 -1.30 11.23 23.03
C PRO A 612 -2.64 11.29 23.76
N GLU A 613 -3.64 11.93 23.13
CA GLU A 613 -4.96 12.19 23.73
C GLU A 613 -6.12 11.41 23.09
N ARG A 614 -5.89 10.68 21.98
CA ARG A 614 -6.97 10.07 21.18
C ARG A 614 -6.79 8.56 21.10
N GLU A 615 -7.85 7.80 21.37
CA GLU A 615 -7.90 6.35 21.17
C GLU A 615 -7.78 6.05 19.66
N ASP A 616 -6.90 5.12 19.28
CA ASP A 616 -6.54 4.75 17.89
C ASP A 616 -6.07 5.90 16.97
N GLY A 617 -5.73 7.07 17.51
CA GLY A 617 -5.24 8.20 16.71
C GLY A 617 -6.21 8.66 15.62
N ALA A 618 -7.52 8.44 15.78
CA ALA A 618 -8.50 8.80 14.77
C ALA A 618 -8.67 10.33 14.65
N LEU A 619 -8.88 10.83 13.43
CA LEU A 619 -9.39 12.19 13.25
C LEU A 619 -10.84 12.27 13.77
N TYR A 620 -11.19 13.40 14.38
CA TYR A 620 -12.53 13.62 14.90
C TYR A 620 -13.54 13.70 13.74
N ARG A 621 -14.57 12.86 13.82
CA ARG A 621 -15.70 12.84 12.89
C ARG A 621 -17.00 12.86 13.67
N LEU A 622 -17.99 13.56 13.13
CA LEU A 622 -19.36 13.52 13.62
C LEU A 622 -20.18 12.71 12.62
N CYS A 623 -20.69 11.55 13.04
CA CYS A 623 -21.34 10.58 12.16
C CYS A 623 -22.80 10.34 12.57
N LYS A 624 -23.67 10.20 11.56
CA LYS A 624 -25.06 9.75 11.69
C LYS A 624 -25.32 8.65 10.66
N GLY A 625 -25.31 7.38 11.11
CA GLY A 625 -25.26 6.23 10.19
C GLY A 625 -23.92 6.21 9.43
N ASP A 626 -23.97 6.02 8.11
CA ASP A 626 -22.77 5.98 7.24
C ASP A 626 -22.27 7.37 6.79
N LEU A 627 -23.02 8.44 7.09
CA LEU A 627 -22.63 9.80 6.73
C LEU A 627 -21.88 10.44 7.91
N CYS A 628 -20.64 10.80 7.65
CA CYS A 628 -19.76 11.46 8.61
C CYS A 628 -19.33 12.84 8.08
N GLN A 629 -19.08 13.78 8.98
CA GLN A 629 -18.47 15.05 8.67
C GLN A 629 -17.19 15.24 9.49
N CYS A 630 -16.19 15.90 8.88
CA CYS A 630 -14.94 16.24 9.54
C CYS A 630 -15.16 17.23 10.68
N ALA A 631 -14.53 16.98 11.82
CA ALA A 631 -14.59 17.83 13.01
C ALA A 631 -13.20 18.22 13.53
N GLU A 632 -12.18 18.41 12.68
CA GLU A 632 -10.82 18.85 13.06
C GLU A 632 -10.67 20.38 13.29
N GLU A 633 -11.75 21.01 13.77
CA GLU A 633 -11.77 22.42 14.15
C GLU A 633 -11.40 22.62 15.63
N ASN A 634 -11.06 23.85 16.02
CA ASN A 634 -10.93 24.15 17.45
C ASN A 634 -12.30 24.07 18.15
N CYS A 635 -12.31 23.90 19.47
CA CYS A 635 -13.54 23.88 20.25
C CYS A 635 -14.16 25.28 20.32
N SER A 636 -15.49 25.36 20.39
CA SER A 636 -16.13 26.58 20.87
C SER A 636 -15.79 26.76 22.35
N TYR A 637 -15.52 28.00 22.73
CA TYR A 637 -15.27 28.36 24.13
C TYR A 637 -16.49 29.08 24.68
N GLN A 638 -16.94 28.65 25.86
CA GLN A 638 -17.93 29.41 26.58
C GLN A 638 -17.34 30.76 26.98
N ARG A 639 -17.92 31.85 26.50
CA ARG A 639 -17.42 33.18 26.83
C ARG A 639 -17.83 33.55 28.25
N LYS A 640 -16.83 33.61 29.13
CA LYS A 640 -16.99 33.95 30.55
C LYS A 640 -16.55 35.38 30.90
N ASN A 641 -15.79 36.03 30.03
CA ASN A 641 -15.31 37.40 30.22
C ASN A 641 -16.43 38.43 29.98
N HIS A 642 -16.16 39.69 30.34
CA HIS A 642 -17.02 40.82 29.97
C HIS A 642 -16.98 41.00 28.44
N ILE A 643 -18.14 41.25 27.84
CA ILE A 643 -18.33 41.41 26.39
C ILE A 643 -19.22 42.65 26.22
N GLU A 644 -18.79 43.56 25.36
CA GLU A 644 -19.54 44.77 25.03
C GLU A 644 -20.80 44.44 24.23
N ASP A 645 -21.86 45.23 24.39
CA ASP A 645 -23.15 44.96 23.76
C ASP A 645 -23.12 45.09 22.24
N ASP A 646 -22.32 46.04 21.73
CA ASP A 646 -22.10 46.21 20.30
C ASP A 646 -21.38 45.00 19.69
N GLU A 647 -20.41 44.38 20.40
CA GLU A 647 -19.72 43.17 19.92
C GLU A 647 -20.72 42.01 19.73
N ARG A 648 -21.68 41.85 20.64
CA ARG A 648 -22.71 40.80 20.52
C ARG A 648 -23.61 41.03 19.30
N PHE A 649 -24.03 42.28 19.08
CA PHE A 649 -24.92 42.63 17.98
C PHE A 649 -24.21 42.51 16.63
N ASP A 650 -23.01 43.08 16.51
CA ASP A 650 -22.18 42.99 15.31
C ASP A 650 -21.89 41.53 14.94
N LYS A 651 -21.63 40.68 15.95
CA LYS A 651 -21.42 39.26 15.72
C LYS A 651 -22.69 38.55 15.25
N ALA A 652 -23.84 38.81 15.85
CA ALA A 652 -25.13 38.24 15.45
C ALA A 652 -25.52 38.62 13.99
N CYS A 653 -25.05 39.79 13.54
CA CYS A 653 -25.29 40.33 12.20
C CYS A 653 -24.14 40.12 11.21
N GLU A 654 -23.06 39.43 11.60
CA GLU A 654 -21.97 39.10 10.68
C GLU A 654 -22.48 38.25 9.49
N ALA A 655 -21.95 38.54 8.30
CA ALA A 655 -22.24 37.76 7.11
C ALA A 655 -21.96 36.26 7.33
N GLY A 656 -22.98 35.43 7.10
CA GLY A 656 -22.91 33.97 7.28
C GLY A 656 -23.32 33.47 8.67
N MET A 657 -23.60 34.34 9.65
CA MET A 657 -24.31 33.92 10.88
C MET A 657 -25.77 33.65 10.55
N ASP A 658 -26.19 32.40 10.69
CA ASP A 658 -27.45 31.89 10.19
C ASP A 658 -28.55 31.99 11.24
N TYR A 659 -28.23 31.56 12.47
CA TYR A 659 -29.21 31.48 13.55
C TYR A 659 -28.70 32.07 14.86
N VAL A 660 -29.63 32.60 15.66
CA VAL A 660 -29.39 33.12 17.01
C VAL A 660 -30.51 32.64 17.92
N TYR A 661 -30.18 31.75 18.84
CA TYR A 661 -31.15 31.07 19.70
C TYR A 661 -30.84 31.25 21.19
N LYS A 662 -31.91 31.30 21.98
CA LYS A 662 -31.85 30.99 23.41
C LYS A 662 -32.20 29.52 23.57
N VAL A 663 -31.28 28.76 24.16
CA VAL A 663 -31.45 27.31 24.33
C VAL A 663 -31.27 26.89 25.77
N THR A 664 -31.97 25.83 26.20
CA THR A 664 -31.79 25.18 27.50
C THR A 664 -31.35 23.74 27.33
N VAL A 665 -30.30 23.35 28.03
CA VAL A 665 -29.77 21.98 27.97
C VAL A 665 -30.68 21.03 28.76
N VAL A 666 -31.42 20.17 28.07
CA VAL A 666 -32.36 19.21 28.69
C VAL A 666 -31.71 17.84 28.92
N GLY A 667 -30.79 17.44 28.07
CA GLY A 667 -30.12 16.15 28.10
C GLY A 667 -28.68 16.22 27.63
N MET A 668 -27.84 15.32 28.14
CA MET A 668 -26.45 15.20 27.75
C MET A 668 -26.13 13.71 27.58
N ASN A 669 -25.82 13.29 26.35
CA ASN A 669 -25.38 11.95 26.02
C ASN A 669 -23.89 12.01 25.66
N LEU A 670 -23.05 11.77 26.66
CA LEU A 670 -21.60 11.86 26.54
C LEU A 670 -21.05 10.49 26.14
N LYS A 671 -20.62 10.35 24.88
CA LYS A 671 -20.01 9.10 24.37
C LYS A 671 -18.51 9.26 24.17
N LYS A 672 -17.84 8.17 23.78
CA LYS A 672 -16.41 8.19 23.45
C LYS A 672 -16.10 8.90 22.13
N ASP A 673 -17.02 8.83 21.15
CA ASP A 673 -16.75 9.34 19.80
C ASP A 673 -17.34 10.73 19.55
N SER A 674 -18.50 11.01 20.13
CA SER A 674 -19.19 12.31 20.02
C SER A 674 -20.08 12.56 21.23
N ASP A 675 -20.14 13.82 21.66
CA ASP A 675 -21.07 14.27 22.69
C ASP A 675 -22.31 14.85 22.02
N ILE A 676 -23.49 14.42 22.47
CA ILE A 676 -24.77 14.93 21.98
C ILE A 676 -25.45 15.65 23.14
N TYR A 677 -25.65 16.96 22.98
CA TYR A 677 -26.39 17.81 23.88
C TYR A 677 -27.80 17.97 23.33
N GLU A 678 -28.79 17.45 24.04
CA GLU A 678 -30.19 17.69 23.73
C GLU A 678 -30.55 19.07 24.29
N MET A 679 -30.79 20.02 23.39
CA MET A 679 -31.09 21.40 23.75
C MET A 679 -32.49 21.76 23.28
N LYS A 680 -33.30 22.32 24.18
CA LYS A 680 -34.60 22.90 23.84
C LYS A 680 -34.38 24.34 23.37
N VAL A 681 -34.84 24.69 22.18
CA VAL A 681 -34.82 26.07 21.70
C VAL A 681 -35.99 26.80 22.37
N ASP A 682 -35.70 27.64 23.35
CA ASP A 682 -36.73 28.34 24.11
C ASP A 682 -37.24 29.58 23.37
N GLN A 683 -36.34 30.29 22.68
CA GLN A 683 -36.66 31.50 21.91
C GLN A 683 -35.77 31.62 20.68
N VAL A 684 -36.35 32.05 19.57
CA VAL A 684 -35.65 32.35 18.32
C VAL A 684 -35.48 33.87 18.19
N LEU A 685 -34.23 34.35 18.22
CA LEU A 685 -33.93 35.78 18.06
C LEU A 685 -33.63 36.14 16.60
N LYS A 686 -33.11 35.17 15.83
CA LYS A 686 -32.88 35.25 14.39
C LYS A 686 -33.21 33.90 13.79
N GLU A 687 -34.19 33.87 12.88
CA GLU A 687 -34.52 32.67 12.11
C GLU A 687 -33.36 32.31 11.17
N GLY A 688 -33.01 31.02 11.15
CA GLY A 688 -31.98 30.48 10.27
C GLY A 688 -32.56 29.49 9.26
N THR A 689 -31.71 28.60 8.76
CA THR A 689 -32.05 27.61 7.73
C THR A 689 -32.98 26.49 8.24
N ASP A 690 -33.02 26.24 9.55
CA ASP A 690 -33.93 25.27 10.19
C ASP A 690 -35.23 25.97 10.61
N GLU A 691 -36.34 25.59 9.99
CA GLU A 691 -37.67 26.12 10.30
C GLU A 691 -38.31 25.36 11.49
N ASP A 692 -39.30 25.98 12.15
CA ASP A 692 -40.08 25.38 13.26
C ASP A 692 -39.20 24.83 14.42
N VAL A 693 -38.23 25.63 14.84
CA VAL A 693 -37.30 25.26 15.91
C VAL A 693 -37.79 25.67 17.30
N GLU A 694 -38.57 26.73 17.43
CA GLU A 694 -38.99 27.27 18.72
C GLU A 694 -39.85 26.27 19.51
N GLY A 695 -39.54 26.08 20.80
CA GLY A 695 -40.21 25.12 21.68
C GLY A 695 -39.75 23.66 21.51
N ASN A 696 -39.08 23.34 20.40
CA ASN A 696 -38.64 21.97 20.08
C ASN A 696 -37.23 21.65 20.62
N VAL A 697 -36.94 20.36 20.80
CA VAL A 697 -35.61 19.87 21.17
C VAL A 697 -34.81 19.55 19.92
N ARG A 698 -33.56 20.02 19.87
CA ARG A 698 -32.61 19.75 18.79
C ARG A 698 -31.31 19.17 19.37
N PRO A 699 -30.68 18.19 18.69
CA PRO A 699 -29.39 17.65 19.09
C PRO A 699 -28.25 18.57 18.61
N PHE A 700 -27.43 19.02 19.56
CA PHE A 700 -26.18 19.74 19.31
C PHE A 700 -25.00 18.80 19.54
N LEU A 701 -24.17 18.61 18.53
CA LEU A 701 -23.04 17.72 18.55
C LEU A 701 -21.76 18.47 18.88
N SER A 702 -20.93 17.85 19.72
CA SER A 702 -19.60 18.33 20.05
C SER A 702 -18.62 17.17 20.20
N ARG A 703 -17.33 17.51 20.32
CA ARG A 703 -16.26 16.55 20.56
C ARG A 703 -16.04 16.34 22.06
N PRO A 704 -15.68 15.13 22.51
CA PRO A 704 -15.37 14.84 23.92
C PRO A 704 -14.30 15.76 24.54
N ASN A 705 -13.27 16.15 23.78
CA ASN A 705 -12.23 17.06 24.29
C ASN A 705 -12.73 18.50 24.47
N CYS A 706 -13.90 18.85 23.92
CA CYS A 706 -14.51 20.18 24.06
C CYS A 706 -15.39 20.33 25.31
N ARG A 707 -15.57 19.28 26.12
CA ARG A 707 -16.40 19.34 27.35
C ARG A 707 -15.98 20.46 28.31
N ILE A 708 -14.67 20.59 28.56
CA ILE A 708 -14.13 21.59 29.50
C ILE A 708 -14.27 23.02 28.93
N PRO A 709 -13.84 23.31 27.68
CA PRO A 709 -14.06 24.61 27.04
C PRO A 709 -15.53 25.06 26.97
N LEU A 710 -16.46 24.14 26.68
CA LEU A 710 -17.88 24.44 26.52
C LEU A 710 -18.60 24.63 27.86
N GLY A 711 -18.21 23.90 28.90
CA GLY A 711 -18.75 24.09 30.26
C GLY A 711 -20.27 24.01 30.39
N LEU A 712 -20.95 23.31 29.46
CA LEU A 712 -22.41 23.22 29.43
C LEU A 712 -22.95 22.37 30.59
N VAL A 713 -23.97 22.90 31.26
CA VAL A 713 -24.61 22.29 32.43
C VAL A 713 -26.09 22.03 32.13
N LYS A 714 -26.56 20.82 32.46
CA LYS A 714 -27.97 20.42 32.36
C LYS A 714 -28.86 21.35 33.19
N GLY A 715 -29.99 21.79 32.61
CA GLY A 715 -30.98 22.67 33.24
C GLY A 715 -30.62 24.16 33.18
N LYS A 716 -29.51 24.53 32.57
CA LYS A 716 -29.10 25.93 32.36
C LYS A 716 -29.38 26.39 30.94
N SER A 717 -29.56 27.70 30.78
CA SER A 717 -29.81 28.36 29.49
C SER A 717 -28.56 29.04 28.94
N TYR A 718 -28.46 29.07 27.61
CA TYR A 718 -27.32 29.62 26.88
C TYR A 718 -27.80 30.39 25.65
N LEU A 719 -27.07 31.44 25.30
CA LEU A 719 -27.16 32.12 24.01
C LEU A 719 -26.23 31.40 23.03
N ILE A 720 -26.80 30.88 21.94
CA ILE A 720 -26.03 30.21 20.88
C ILE A 720 -26.24 30.93 19.56
N MET A 721 -25.14 31.25 18.88
CA MET A 721 -25.13 31.79 17.51
C MET A 721 -24.23 30.93 16.64
N GLY A 722 -24.68 30.54 15.46
CA GLY A 722 -23.90 29.69 14.56
C GLY A 722 -24.08 30.03 13.09
N LYS A 723 -23.16 29.53 12.26
CA LYS A 723 -23.19 29.73 10.80
C LYS A 723 -23.92 28.60 10.10
N SER A 724 -24.36 28.81 8.85
CA SER A 724 -25.06 27.77 8.07
C SER A 724 -24.17 26.55 7.81
N VAL A 725 -22.84 26.71 7.82
CA VAL A 725 -21.86 25.60 7.71
C VAL A 725 -21.82 24.68 8.93
N ASP A 726 -22.33 25.15 10.07
CA ASP A 726 -22.50 24.37 11.31
C ASP A 726 -23.84 23.63 11.34
N LEU A 727 -24.63 23.73 10.26
CA LEU A 727 -25.93 23.09 10.03
C LEU A 727 -25.92 22.12 8.83
N PRO A 728 -25.02 21.12 8.78
CA PRO A 728 -25.04 20.11 7.74
C PRO A 728 -26.37 19.35 7.69
N LYS A 729 -26.87 19.10 6.47
CA LYS A 729 -27.93 18.11 6.24
C LYS A 729 -27.32 16.71 6.26
N LEU A 730 -27.40 16.04 7.40
CA LEU A 730 -26.94 14.68 7.61
C LEU A 730 -28.13 13.72 7.66
N GLY A 731 -28.27 12.87 6.64
CA GLY A 731 -29.36 11.88 6.54
C GLY A 731 -30.75 12.51 6.39
N GLY A 732 -30.85 13.68 5.73
CA GLY A 732 -32.11 14.38 5.48
C GLY A 732 -32.58 15.33 6.60
N SER A 733 -31.90 15.35 7.75
CA SER A 733 -32.18 16.27 8.86
C SER A 733 -30.99 17.20 9.13
N LEU A 734 -31.26 18.45 9.51
CA LEU A 734 -30.23 19.37 9.98
C LEU A 734 -29.64 18.87 11.30
N GLN A 735 -28.33 19.03 11.48
CA GLN A 735 -27.61 18.70 12.70
C GLN A 735 -26.83 19.93 13.14
N TYR A 736 -26.91 20.31 14.42
CA TYR A 736 -26.20 21.47 14.94
C TYR A 736 -24.82 21.04 15.43
N ILE A 737 -23.74 21.62 14.91
CA ILE A 737 -22.37 21.34 15.35
C ILE A 737 -21.84 22.52 16.17
N LEU A 738 -21.33 22.26 17.37
CA LEU A 738 -20.62 23.24 18.18
C LEU A 738 -19.15 23.32 17.72
N GLY A 739 -18.91 24.12 16.68
CA GLY A 739 -17.61 24.32 16.04
C GLY A 739 -16.85 25.55 16.56
N GLU A 740 -15.65 25.80 16.03
CA GLU A 740 -14.78 26.93 16.43
C GLU A 740 -15.48 28.30 16.30
N GLN A 741 -16.37 28.43 15.32
CA GLN A 741 -17.07 29.68 15.02
C GLN A 741 -18.40 29.85 15.76
N THR A 742 -18.85 28.82 16.48
CA THR A 742 -20.10 28.87 17.24
C THR A 742 -19.93 29.72 18.49
N TRP A 743 -20.78 30.72 18.65
CA TRP A 743 -20.84 31.53 19.87
C TRP A 743 -21.61 30.79 20.95
N VAL A 744 -21.04 30.68 22.15
CA VAL A 744 -21.71 30.09 23.31
C VAL A 744 -21.50 31.01 24.52
N GLU A 745 -22.58 31.58 25.04
CA GLU A 745 -22.56 32.43 26.23
C GLU A 745 -23.62 31.96 27.23
N TYR A 746 -23.29 31.95 28.52
CA TYR A 746 -24.25 31.59 29.57
C TYR A 746 -25.36 32.65 29.64
N TRP A 747 -26.63 32.23 29.65
CA TRP A 747 -27.77 33.12 29.82
C TRP A 747 -28.28 33.01 31.26
N PRO A 748 -27.98 33.97 32.16
CA PRO A 748 -28.40 33.90 33.56
C PRO A 748 -29.92 34.00 33.72
N THR A 749 -30.47 33.37 34.76
CA THR A 749 -31.88 33.59 35.10
C THR A 749 -32.09 34.97 35.73
N ARG A 750 -33.34 35.43 35.77
CA ARG A 750 -33.72 36.70 36.44
C ARG A 750 -33.38 36.73 37.94
N GLU A 751 -33.32 35.57 38.57
CA GLU A 751 -32.93 35.42 39.97
C GLU A 751 -31.41 35.54 40.12
N GLU A 752 -30.65 34.93 39.20
CA GLU A 752 -29.20 34.99 39.18
C GLU A 752 -28.67 36.38 38.80
N SER A 753 -29.44 37.17 38.03
CA SER A 753 -29.08 38.55 37.67
C SER A 753 -29.06 39.52 38.87
N GLN A 754 -29.49 39.07 40.06
CA GLN A 754 -29.33 39.84 41.30
C GLN A 754 -27.86 39.87 41.78
N MET A 755 -27.02 38.93 41.33
CA MET A 755 -25.59 38.94 41.59
C MET A 755 -24.90 39.96 40.68
N LYS A 756 -24.01 40.78 41.25
CA LYS A 756 -23.33 41.88 40.54
C LYS A 756 -22.61 41.41 39.26
N GLU A 757 -22.00 40.23 39.29
CA GLU A 757 -21.26 39.65 38.17
C GLU A 757 -22.15 39.17 37.01
N GLN A 758 -23.38 38.73 37.28
CA GLN A 758 -24.31 38.21 36.25
C GLN A 758 -25.30 39.27 35.76
N ARG A 759 -25.41 40.39 36.48
CA ARG A 759 -26.33 41.49 36.16
C ARG A 759 -26.03 42.13 34.80
N GLU A 760 -24.75 42.46 34.56
CA GLU A 760 -24.33 43.09 33.30
C GLU A 760 -24.60 42.17 32.10
N ARG A 761 -24.25 40.88 32.23
CA ARG A 761 -24.51 39.88 31.18
C ARG A 761 -26.00 39.70 30.89
N TYR A 762 -26.85 39.67 31.93
CA TYR A 762 -28.29 39.56 31.75
C TYR A 762 -28.87 40.78 31.01
N ILE A 763 -28.41 41.99 31.35
CA ILE A 763 -28.85 43.23 30.69
C ILE A 763 -28.41 43.22 29.23
N GLY A 764 -27.12 43.00 28.95
CA GLY A 764 -26.57 43.03 27.60
C GLY A 764 -27.21 42.01 26.65
N ILE A 765 -27.47 40.79 27.12
CA ILE A 765 -28.17 39.77 26.32
C ILE A 765 -29.65 40.15 26.10
N SER A 766 -30.31 40.76 27.10
CA SER A 766 -31.69 41.24 26.96
C SER A 766 -31.80 42.40 25.97
N ASP A 767 -30.81 43.28 25.94
CA ASP A 767 -30.73 44.40 25.00
C ASP A 767 -30.47 43.90 23.58
N LEU A 768 -29.58 42.91 23.40
CA LEU A 768 -29.41 42.20 22.14
C LEU A 768 -30.73 41.61 21.64
N GLN A 769 -31.47 40.90 22.51
CA GLN A 769 -32.77 40.34 22.18
C GLN A 769 -33.75 41.41 21.71
N ASN A 770 -33.85 42.53 22.43
CA ASN A 770 -34.75 43.62 22.06
C ASN A 770 -34.36 44.27 20.73
N LYS A 771 -33.05 44.43 20.48
CA LYS A 771 -32.53 45.06 19.27
C LYS A 771 -32.76 44.17 18.04
N LEU A 772 -32.43 42.88 18.13
CA LEU A 772 -32.67 41.92 17.03
C LEU A 772 -34.16 41.75 16.70
N LEU A 773 -35.04 41.70 17.70
CA LEU A 773 -36.49 41.56 17.47
C LEU A 773 -37.15 42.83 16.89
N LYS A 774 -36.59 44.01 17.13
CA LYS A 774 -37.16 45.29 16.65
C LYS A 774 -36.55 45.76 15.34
N GLU A 775 -35.22 45.71 15.23
CA GLU A 775 -34.46 46.33 14.14
C GLU A 775 -33.99 45.28 13.12
N GLY A 776 -33.87 44.01 13.53
CA GLY A 776 -33.22 42.98 12.73
C GLY A 776 -31.74 43.27 12.51
N CYS A 777 -31.13 42.59 11.55
CA CYS A 777 -29.81 42.94 11.05
C CYS A 777 -29.94 43.82 9.81
N ALA A 778 -29.23 44.95 9.77
CA ALA A 778 -29.12 45.74 8.54
C ALA A 778 -28.42 44.90 7.46
N THR A 779 -28.96 44.93 6.24
CA THR A 779 -28.45 44.17 5.08
C THR A 779 -27.19 44.78 4.49
#